data_AF-A0A074XCK3-F1
#
_entry.id   AF-A0A074XCK3-F1
#
_cell.length_a   1.000
_cell.length_b   1.000
_cell.length_c   1.000
_cell.angle_alpha   90.00
_cell.angle_beta   90.00
_cell.angle_gamma   90.00
#
_symmetry.space_group_name_H-M   'P 1'
#
loop_
_entity.id
_entity.type
_entity.pdbx_description
1 polymer ?
#
loop_
_entity_poly.entity_id
_entity_poly.type
_entity_poly.pdbx_seq_one_letter_code
_entity_poly.pdbx_strand_id
1 'polypeptide(L)'
;MFGIDNPVSSGSSATTRSSKHDQDDSEAVWRRSIDALIEPVNSMVEAIRNGIEHTTIQLELVTKSPKADDKAKIDTEAEGGKVRPSDANFSKHLEEMLNEFSAGRIEALNAWANSKGLSPDQMEELQSCASRDFGQDPDSARVPIDRQQLFLILYIQHMLYTTGIAVLELSKFSDRLVAEGVMSRNRLIVPSFSRVRRWTLSIWDTADQALADDDRPSSREEKDMLYGTSGRSTDDIDHLPPTNAFERFGVKIRRFQQFLKGPELGFGFRSGCATMSCAILAYLHQTQFIFTHYRLIWPVIIAAIGANMSAGQSGVSYMLRILGSFAALIICYLVWYIPNGHVAGVIVFMWFFSFLQMYFLIKWPKYFIGWLVILITEVLSIGYELQVAKIGVAAATSTGVYFYPAFDVAAMRVACVLWGTVVSIFWTYLPYPITARGFLRRDVARIMHLLANYHAVVHVTIKTRLRGAEGDSNDKASRGHVLSNTRRAMFNKIMVLTATAKHNVYLQKYEPSLGGRFPIAMFEDILSQLTVLLDYMSLLSYSTEVWSIDGPTNHYFHHSQRSRRWLQDLAELILPIEPTEQRVTLVLSQLSSALDTGRPLPAKTQSMEPFLLSQKLKELDPDILHMRHMLELGYSTYAVTEIISSMITHKLDHLVKSVENLVGVVDFSRHGLFEGVKQA
;
A
#
# COMPACT_ATOMS: atom_id res chain seq x y z
N MET A 1 72.15 19.51 6.41
CA MET A 1 72.02 20.66 5.48
C MET A 1 70.63 20.54 4.88
N PHE A 2 69.55 21.18 5.30
CA PHE A 2 69.25 22.32 6.16
C PHE A 2 68.06 21.95 7.05
N GLY A 3 68.05 22.42 8.30
CA GLY A 3 66.85 22.44 9.13
C GLY A 3 66.08 23.75 8.92
N ILE A 4 64.79 23.75 9.23
CA ILE A 4 64.04 24.93 9.68
C ILE A 4 63.02 24.45 10.73
N ASP A 5 63.09 25.09 11.88
CA ASP A 5 62.24 24.95 13.06
C ASP A 5 60.75 25.20 12.77
N ASN A 6 59.87 24.58 13.55
CA ASN A 6 58.65 25.26 13.99
C ASN A 6 58.26 24.80 15.41
N PRO A 7 57.74 25.73 16.23
CA PRO A 7 57.75 25.61 17.68
C PRO A 7 56.60 24.76 18.21
N VAL A 8 56.85 24.22 19.39
CA VAL A 8 55.87 23.63 20.30
C VAL A 8 54.67 24.59 20.47
N SER A 9 53.49 24.20 20.00
CA SER A 9 52.22 24.71 20.51
C SER A 9 51.60 23.67 21.44
N SER A 10 52.04 23.69 22.69
CA SER A 10 51.34 23.07 23.81
C SER A 10 50.02 23.81 24.03
N GLY A 11 48.94 23.35 23.41
CA GLY A 11 47.63 24.02 23.55
C GLY A 11 46.39 23.27 23.03
N SER A 12 46.49 22.02 22.57
CA SER A 12 45.35 21.33 21.91
C SER A 12 44.80 20.11 22.66
N SER A 13 45.40 19.64 23.75
CA SER A 13 44.98 18.39 24.41
C SER A 13 43.91 18.56 25.50
N ALA A 14 43.66 19.78 25.97
CA ALA A 14 42.68 20.05 27.02
C ALA A 14 41.25 20.22 26.47
N THR A 15 41.11 20.90 25.33
CA THR A 15 39.82 21.16 24.67
C THR A 15 39.19 19.91 24.06
N THR A 16 39.98 18.99 23.51
CA THR A 16 39.46 17.69 22.98
C THR A 16 39.12 16.68 24.07
N ARG A 17 39.69 16.81 25.29
CA ARG A 17 39.32 15.97 26.43
C ARG A 17 38.05 16.47 27.12
N SER A 18 37.87 17.79 27.24
CA SER A 18 36.64 18.39 27.77
C SER A 18 35.44 18.12 26.85
N SER A 19 35.58 18.25 25.52
CA SER A 19 34.46 17.99 24.61
C SER A 19 34.00 16.53 24.61
N LYS A 20 34.92 15.57 24.78
CA LYS A 20 34.57 14.14 24.91
C LYS A 20 33.91 13.83 26.24
N HIS A 21 34.40 14.41 27.34
CA HIS A 21 33.85 14.17 28.67
C HIS A 21 32.42 14.71 28.78
N ASP A 22 32.17 15.92 28.25
CA ASP A 22 30.83 16.52 28.22
C ASP A 22 29.86 15.75 27.30
N GLN A 23 30.37 15.14 26.23
CA GLN A 23 29.57 14.33 25.31
C GLN A 23 29.22 12.97 25.95
N ASP A 24 30.16 12.33 26.64
CA ASP A 24 29.95 11.10 27.42
C ASP A 24 28.95 11.33 28.56
N ASP A 25 28.99 12.50 29.22
CA ASP A 25 28.03 12.88 30.27
C ASP A 25 26.62 13.13 29.69
N SER A 26 26.51 13.78 28.53
CA SER A 26 25.23 13.97 27.84
C SER A 26 24.60 12.65 27.37
N GLU A 27 25.42 11.70 26.91
CA GLU A 27 24.98 10.34 26.57
C GLU A 27 24.53 9.57 27.81
N ALA A 28 25.25 9.71 28.93
CA ALA A 28 24.88 9.05 30.19
C ALA A 28 23.54 9.57 30.74
N VAL A 29 23.28 10.88 30.65
CA VAL A 29 22.01 11.50 31.04
C VAL A 29 20.87 11.03 30.12
N TRP A 30 21.11 10.99 28.80
CA TRP A 30 20.14 10.48 27.84
C TRP A 30 19.80 9.00 28.07
N ARG A 31 20.81 8.15 28.33
CA ARG A 31 20.60 6.73 28.64
C ARG A 31 19.73 6.55 29.88
N ARG A 32 20.01 7.27 30.98
CA ARG A 32 19.17 7.23 32.20
C ARG A 32 17.73 7.67 31.94
N SER A 33 17.56 8.66 31.07
CA SER A 33 16.23 9.17 30.70
C SER A 33 15.42 8.15 29.91
N ILE A 34 16.05 7.46 28.97
CA ILE A 34 15.43 6.35 28.25
C ILE A 34 15.17 5.17 29.19
N ASP A 35 16.11 4.80 30.05
CA ASP A 35 15.97 3.69 30.99
C ASP A 35 14.75 3.89 31.92
N ALA A 36 14.48 5.12 32.35
CA ALA A 36 13.29 5.47 33.13
C ALA A 36 11.97 5.32 32.34
N LEU A 37 12.02 5.38 31.01
CA LEU A 37 10.86 5.24 30.12
C LEU A 37 10.61 3.79 29.69
N ILE A 38 11.62 2.91 29.71
CA ILE A 38 11.51 1.53 29.20
C ILE A 38 10.43 0.75 29.95
N GLU A 39 10.41 0.79 31.28
CA GLU A 39 9.48 -0.01 32.07
C GLU A 39 8.00 0.42 31.87
N PRO A 40 7.64 1.72 31.95
CA PRO A 40 6.30 2.18 31.59
C PRO A 40 5.91 1.85 30.15
N VAL A 41 6.85 1.97 29.19
CA VAL A 41 6.61 1.67 27.77
C VAL A 41 6.32 0.18 27.58
N ASN A 42 7.12 -0.71 28.18
CA ASN A 42 6.93 -2.15 28.07
C ASN A 42 5.59 -2.59 28.69
N SER A 43 5.25 -2.05 29.86
CA SER A 43 3.94 -2.26 30.51
C SER A 43 2.80 -1.84 29.59
N MET A 44 2.90 -0.67 28.96
CA MET A 44 1.88 -0.15 28.05
C MET A 44 1.76 -0.96 26.75
N VAL A 45 2.89 -1.37 26.16
CA VAL A 45 2.91 -2.24 24.96
C VAL A 45 2.27 -3.59 25.27
N GLU A 46 2.55 -4.15 26.43
CA GLU A 46 1.95 -5.41 26.89
C GLU A 46 0.44 -5.25 27.13
N ALA A 47 0.00 -4.14 27.73
CA ALA A 47 -1.42 -3.83 27.88
C ALA A 47 -2.13 -3.69 26.53
N ILE A 48 -1.52 -3.00 25.56
CA ILE A 48 -2.01 -2.88 24.18
C ILE A 48 -2.12 -4.26 23.50
N ARG A 49 -1.09 -5.11 23.63
CA ARG A 49 -1.09 -6.47 23.08
C ARG A 49 -2.22 -7.30 23.67
N ASN A 50 -2.38 -7.26 24.99
CA ASN A 50 -3.45 -7.95 25.73
C ASN A 50 -4.85 -7.43 25.35
N GLY A 51 -4.98 -6.12 25.08
CA GLY A 51 -6.24 -5.55 24.58
C GLY A 51 -6.61 -6.03 23.18
N ILE A 52 -5.65 -6.10 22.26
CA ILE A 52 -5.88 -6.68 20.93
C ILE A 52 -6.28 -8.15 21.05
N GLU A 53 -5.58 -8.93 21.88
CA GLU A 53 -5.91 -10.34 22.13
C GLU A 53 -7.33 -10.48 22.68
N HIS A 54 -7.69 -9.69 23.69
CA HIS A 54 -9.03 -9.66 24.27
C HIS A 54 -10.12 -9.37 23.21
N THR A 55 -9.94 -8.33 22.39
CA THR A 55 -10.88 -8.02 21.30
C THR A 55 -10.98 -9.17 20.30
N THR A 56 -9.86 -9.77 19.87
CA THR A 56 -9.87 -10.86 18.88
C THR A 56 -10.56 -12.12 19.39
N ILE A 57 -10.44 -12.42 20.70
CA ILE A 57 -11.14 -13.51 21.36
C ILE A 57 -12.64 -13.22 21.44
N GLN A 58 -13.03 -12.01 21.84
CA GLN A 58 -14.44 -11.62 21.94
C GLN A 58 -15.15 -11.57 20.60
N LEU A 59 -14.43 -11.20 19.53
CA LEU A 59 -14.94 -11.18 18.17
C LEU A 59 -14.86 -12.54 17.46
N GLU A 60 -14.47 -13.61 18.17
CA GLU A 60 -14.34 -14.98 17.64
C GLU A 60 -13.44 -15.10 16.40
N LEU A 61 -12.53 -14.14 16.19
CA LEU A 61 -11.57 -14.15 15.09
C LEU A 61 -10.45 -15.16 15.32
N VAL A 62 -10.15 -15.44 16.59
CA VAL A 62 -9.19 -16.44 17.06
C VAL A 62 -9.93 -17.37 18.02
N THR A 63 -9.72 -18.68 17.86
CA THR A 63 -10.29 -19.67 18.79
C THR A 63 -9.57 -19.58 20.13
N LYS A 64 -10.33 -19.60 21.24
CA LYS A 64 -9.75 -19.71 22.58
C LYS A 64 -8.86 -20.95 22.64
N SER A 65 -7.62 -20.81 23.12
CA SER A 65 -6.71 -21.96 23.26
C SER A 65 -7.30 -22.96 24.26
N PRO A 66 -7.51 -24.23 23.90
CA PRO A 66 -8.14 -25.23 24.77
C PRO A 66 -7.31 -25.56 26.04
N LYS A 67 -6.02 -25.21 26.05
CA LYS A 67 -5.15 -25.37 27.23
C LYS A 67 -5.37 -24.30 28.31
N ALA A 68 -6.09 -23.21 28.00
CA ALA A 68 -6.41 -22.18 28.96
C ALA A 68 -7.59 -22.58 29.86
N ASP A 69 -8.57 -23.34 29.37
CA ASP A 69 -9.77 -23.72 30.15
C ASP A 69 -9.48 -24.71 31.30
N ASP A 70 -8.61 -25.71 31.09
CA ASP A 70 -8.30 -26.70 32.14
C ASP A 70 -7.39 -26.13 33.25
N LYS A 71 -6.55 -25.13 32.94
CA LYS A 71 -5.82 -24.37 33.97
C LYS A 71 -6.66 -23.24 34.59
N ALA A 72 -7.62 -22.66 33.88
CA ALA A 72 -8.44 -21.56 34.36
C ALA A 72 -9.38 -21.92 35.53
N LYS A 73 -9.70 -23.21 35.73
CA LYS A 73 -10.43 -23.66 36.93
C LYS A 73 -9.54 -23.98 38.13
N ILE A 74 -8.23 -24.13 37.94
CA ILE A 74 -7.28 -24.56 38.98
C ILE A 74 -6.42 -23.38 39.48
N ASP A 75 -6.14 -22.38 38.64
CA ASP A 75 -5.22 -21.26 38.95
C ASP A 75 -5.87 -19.96 39.42
N THR A 76 -7.20 -19.88 39.59
CA THR A 76 -7.90 -18.65 40.03
C THR A 76 -7.48 -18.15 41.42
N GLU A 77 -6.82 -18.98 42.24
CA GLU A 77 -6.31 -18.59 43.57
C GLU A 77 -4.79 -18.36 43.63
N ALA A 78 -4.01 -18.74 42.60
CA ALA A 78 -2.54 -18.72 42.66
C ALA A 78 -1.90 -17.48 42.01
N GLU A 79 -2.58 -16.83 41.06
CA GLU A 79 -2.12 -15.60 40.42
C GLU A 79 -2.96 -14.40 40.91
N GLY A 80 -2.52 -13.77 42.00
CA GLY A 80 -3.22 -12.65 42.63
C GLY A 80 -3.70 -11.58 41.64
N GLY A 81 -5.02 -11.53 41.40
CA GLY A 81 -5.74 -10.38 40.86
C GLY A 81 -5.38 -9.89 39.45
N LYS A 82 -4.53 -10.59 38.68
CA LYS A 82 -4.18 -10.15 37.32
C LYS A 82 -5.34 -10.45 36.36
N VAL A 83 -6.01 -9.39 35.89
CA VAL A 83 -7.12 -9.46 34.93
C VAL A 83 -6.59 -10.02 33.60
N ARG A 84 -7.18 -11.12 33.11
CA ARG A 84 -6.69 -11.82 31.92
C ARG A 84 -7.43 -11.38 30.65
N PRO A 85 -6.80 -11.50 29.47
CA PRO A 85 -7.47 -11.28 28.18
C PRO A 85 -8.62 -12.28 27.98
N SER A 86 -9.84 -11.86 28.32
CA SER A 86 -11.15 -12.52 28.09
C SER A 86 -12.14 -12.13 29.20
N ASP A 87 -11.66 -11.54 30.30
CA ASP A 87 -12.49 -11.14 31.43
C ASP A 87 -13.41 -9.95 31.08
N ALA A 88 -14.63 -9.95 31.60
CA ALA A 88 -15.63 -8.92 31.31
C ALA A 88 -15.26 -7.51 31.83
N ASN A 89 -14.28 -7.42 32.74
CA ASN A 89 -13.79 -6.15 33.29
C ASN A 89 -12.43 -5.74 32.69
N PHE A 90 -11.95 -6.44 31.66
CA PHE A 90 -10.64 -6.14 31.05
C PHE A 90 -10.56 -4.71 30.50
N SER A 91 -11.62 -4.20 29.86
CA SER A 91 -11.65 -2.82 29.36
C SER A 91 -11.51 -1.77 30.46
N LYS A 92 -12.07 -1.99 31.65
CA LYS A 92 -11.88 -1.10 32.81
C LYS A 92 -10.46 -1.14 33.34
N HIS A 93 -9.88 -2.33 33.43
CA HIS A 93 -8.48 -2.49 33.83
C HIS A 93 -7.52 -1.80 32.85
N LEU A 94 -7.77 -1.92 31.54
CA LEU A 94 -7.00 -1.23 30.51
C LEU A 94 -7.12 0.31 30.65
N GLU A 95 -8.31 0.80 31.00
CA GLU A 95 -8.54 2.23 31.26
C GLU A 95 -7.79 2.74 32.51
N GLU A 96 -7.76 1.97 33.59
CA GLU A 96 -6.97 2.27 34.79
C GLU A 96 -5.47 2.32 34.50
N MET A 97 -4.95 1.31 33.78
CA MET A 97 -3.55 1.26 33.35
C MET A 97 -3.17 2.45 32.45
N LEU A 98 -4.10 2.88 31.57
CA LEU A 98 -3.90 4.03 30.68
C LEU A 98 -3.86 5.35 31.47
N ASN A 99 -4.71 5.48 32.48
CA ASN A 99 -4.72 6.62 33.39
C ASN A 99 -3.44 6.69 34.23
N GLU A 100 -2.97 5.55 34.76
CA GLU A 100 -1.70 5.45 35.49
C GLU A 100 -0.51 5.85 34.61
N PHE A 101 -0.46 5.35 33.36
CA PHE A 101 0.55 5.72 32.39
C PHE A 101 0.51 7.24 32.08
N SER A 102 -0.67 7.82 31.96
CA SER A 102 -0.84 9.26 31.71
C SER A 102 -0.32 10.13 32.88
N ALA A 103 -0.50 9.66 34.12
CA ALA A 103 -0.01 10.34 35.32
C ALA A 103 1.51 10.21 35.46
N GLY A 104 2.04 9.00 35.23
CA GLY A 104 3.48 8.71 35.23
C GLY A 104 4.25 9.48 34.14
N ARG A 105 3.59 9.92 33.08
CA ARG A 105 4.18 10.80 32.05
C ARG A 105 4.77 12.08 32.63
N ILE A 106 4.05 12.72 33.55
CA ILE A 106 4.46 13.99 34.18
C ILE A 106 5.71 13.75 35.04
N GLU A 107 5.73 12.63 35.77
CA GLU A 107 6.86 12.23 36.61
C GLU A 107 8.12 11.93 35.78
N ALA A 108 7.99 11.21 34.67
CA ALA A 108 9.09 10.93 33.76
C ALA A 108 9.67 12.21 33.10
N LEU A 109 8.82 13.16 32.71
CA LEU A 109 9.26 14.44 32.15
C LEU A 109 9.95 15.31 33.20
N ASN A 110 9.45 15.32 34.44
CA ASN A 110 10.10 16.02 35.56
C ASN A 110 11.44 15.37 35.93
N ALA A 111 11.53 14.03 35.91
CA ALA A 111 12.78 13.30 36.14
C ALA A 111 13.83 13.63 35.06
N TRP A 112 13.42 13.71 33.79
CA TRP A 112 14.29 14.17 32.70
C TRP A 112 14.78 15.60 32.93
N ALA A 113 13.87 16.54 33.23
CA ALA A 113 14.21 17.93 33.49
C ALA A 113 15.19 18.09 34.67
N ASN A 114 14.97 17.34 35.75
CA ASN A 114 15.83 17.35 36.94
C ASN A 114 17.20 16.69 36.69
N SER A 115 17.27 15.65 35.86
CA SER A 115 18.52 14.94 35.54
C SER A 115 19.55 15.78 34.78
N LYS A 116 19.10 16.84 34.11
CA LYS A 116 19.93 17.80 33.39
C LYS A 116 20.42 18.98 34.26
N GLY A 117 20.00 19.07 35.54
CA GLY A 117 20.44 20.13 36.47
C GLY A 117 19.88 21.53 36.16
N LEU A 118 18.77 21.62 35.45
CA LEU A 118 18.19 22.88 34.99
C LEU A 118 17.42 23.59 36.13
N SER A 119 18.00 24.65 36.69
CA SER A 119 17.25 25.64 37.47
C SER A 119 16.19 26.33 36.59
N PRO A 120 15.00 26.70 37.11
CA PRO A 120 14.01 27.47 36.35
C PRO A 120 14.59 28.76 35.72
N ASP A 121 15.60 29.37 36.36
CA ASP A 121 16.26 30.60 35.88
C ASP A 121 17.35 30.31 34.81
N GLN A 122 17.99 29.14 34.85
CA GLN A 122 18.93 28.71 33.80
C GLN A 122 18.22 28.11 32.58
N MET A 123 16.96 27.71 32.75
CA MET A 123 16.03 27.36 31.68
C MET A 123 15.70 28.59 30.81
N GLU A 124 15.67 29.79 31.40
CA GLU A 124 15.56 31.09 30.69
C GLU A 124 16.89 31.47 29.99
N GLU A 125 18.06 31.24 30.61
CA GLU A 125 19.38 31.51 30.00
C GLU A 125 19.71 30.60 28.80
N LEU A 126 19.29 29.33 28.83
CA LEU A 126 19.45 28.40 27.70
C LEU A 126 18.70 28.83 26.43
N GLN A 127 17.72 29.72 26.58
CA GLN A 127 16.91 30.24 25.47
C GLN A 127 17.37 31.61 25.00
N SER A 128 17.92 32.45 25.88
CA SER A 128 18.50 33.75 25.47
C SER A 128 19.75 33.58 24.59
N CYS A 129 20.52 32.50 24.79
CA CYS A 129 21.72 32.19 23.99
C CYS A 129 21.44 31.53 22.63
N ALA A 130 20.21 31.08 22.36
CA ALA A 130 19.83 30.50 21.06
C ALA A 130 19.57 31.55 19.96
N SER A 131 19.79 32.83 20.29
CA SER A 131 19.58 34.00 19.44
C SER A 131 20.74 34.32 18.48
N ARG A 132 21.85 33.56 18.53
CA ARG A 132 23.01 33.79 17.64
C ARG A 132 23.13 32.71 16.58
N ASP A 133 23.35 33.20 15.36
CA ASP A 133 23.39 32.50 14.07
C ASP A 133 23.93 31.07 14.07
N PHE A 134 23.43 30.30 13.09
CA PHE A 134 24.06 29.08 12.61
C PHE A 134 25.52 29.36 12.21
N GLY A 135 26.43 29.07 13.14
CA GLY A 135 27.87 29.02 12.93
C GLY A 135 28.64 30.15 13.58
N GLN A 136 28.99 30.00 14.88
CA GLN A 136 30.29 30.47 15.37
C GLN A 136 30.73 29.98 16.76
N ASP A 137 29.88 29.34 17.58
CA ASP A 137 30.30 28.82 18.91
C ASP A 137 30.05 27.30 19.08
N PRO A 138 31.02 26.54 19.65
CA PRO A 138 30.86 25.09 19.88
C PRO A 138 29.83 24.73 20.97
N ASP A 139 29.43 25.68 21.84
CA ASP A 139 28.40 25.45 22.88
C ASP A 139 26.96 25.57 22.35
N SER A 140 26.72 26.21 21.20
CA SER A 140 25.38 26.36 20.60
C SER A 140 24.86 25.07 19.93
N ALA A 141 25.73 24.07 19.74
CA ALA A 141 25.35 22.75 19.21
C ALA A 141 24.56 21.88 20.21
N ARG A 142 24.58 22.20 21.51
CA ARG A 142 23.91 21.41 22.58
C ARG A 142 22.39 21.65 22.62
N VAL A 143 21.95 22.90 22.44
CA VAL A 143 20.54 23.33 22.46
C VAL A 143 19.65 22.60 21.42
N PRO A 144 20.07 22.39 20.15
CA PRO A 144 19.25 21.65 19.19
C PRO A 144 19.15 20.14 19.50
N ILE A 145 20.19 19.54 20.09
CA ILE A 145 20.20 18.10 20.45
C ILE A 145 19.22 17.83 21.59
N ASP A 146 19.22 18.68 22.61
CA ASP A 146 18.34 18.53 23.78
C ASP A 146 16.86 18.70 23.42
N ARG A 147 16.56 19.56 22.45
CA ARG A 147 15.21 19.71 21.91
C ARG A 147 14.76 18.50 21.09
N GLN A 148 15.65 17.90 20.29
CA GLN A 148 15.35 16.69 19.54
C GLN A 148 15.11 15.49 20.46
N GLN A 149 15.91 15.36 21.52
CA GLN A 149 15.75 14.35 22.57
C GLN A 149 14.39 14.49 23.28
N LEU A 150 14.02 15.70 23.67
CA LEU A 150 12.71 15.98 24.27
C LEU A 150 11.55 15.62 23.33
N PHE A 151 11.62 16.04 22.06
CA PHE A 151 10.57 15.76 21.09
C PHE A 151 10.41 14.26 20.83
N LEU A 152 11.51 13.50 20.83
CA LEU A 152 11.45 12.05 20.72
C LEU A 152 10.76 11.40 21.92
N ILE A 153 11.06 11.85 23.15
CA ILE A 153 10.38 11.36 24.37
C ILE A 153 8.88 11.65 24.30
N LEU A 154 8.52 12.90 23.98
CA LEU A 154 7.12 13.31 23.83
C LEU A 154 6.43 12.52 22.72
N TYR A 155 7.12 12.23 21.62
CA TYR A 155 6.61 11.41 20.53
C TYR A 155 6.27 9.99 20.98
N ILE A 156 7.20 9.31 21.66
CA ILE A 156 7.00 7.93 22.13
C ILE A 156 5.82 7.87 23.11
N GLN A 157 5.81 8.75 24.11
CA GLN A 157 4.76 8.78 25.12
C GLN A 157 3.38 9.08 24.51
N HIS A 158 3.31 10.07 23.61
CA HIS A 158 2.06 10.47 22.96
C HIS A 158 1.52 9.38 22.02
N MET A 159 2.38 8.76 21.22
CA MET A 159 2.00 7.68 20.32
C MET A 159 1.48 6.45 21.08
N LEU A 160 2.16 6.06 22.16
CA LEU A 160 1.73 4.93 22.99
C LEU A 160 0.40 5.23 23.68
N TYR A 161 0.23 6.43 24.23
CA TYR A 161 -1.01 6.83 24.88
C TYR A 161 -2.20 6.84 23.91
N THR A 162 -2.05 7.48 22.76
CA THR A 162 -3.10 7.53 21.72
C THR A 162 -3.42 6.16 21.15
N THR A 163 -2.41 5.31 20.92
CA THR A 163 -2.62 3.92 20.49
C THR A 163 -3.37 3.11 21.56
N GLY A 164 -3.04 3.31 22.83
CA GLY A 164 -3.75 2.71 23.96
C GLY A 164 -5.23 3.07 23.99
N ILE A 165 -5.57 4.34 23.76
CA ILE A 165 -6.96 4.80 23.66
C ILE A 165 -7.67 4.11 22.48
N ALA A 166 -7.01 4.00 21.33
CA ALA A 166 -7.57 3.30 20.17
C ALA A 166 -7.96 1.85 20.49
N VAL A 167 -7.08 1.14 21.19
CA VAL A 167 -7.26 -0.26 21.60
C VAL A 167 -8.31 -0.38 22.71
N LEU A 168 -8.38 0.60 23.60
CA LEU A 168 -9.42 0.70 24.62
C LEU A 168 -10.80 0.87 24.00
N GLU A 169 -10.95 1.77 23.03
CA GLU A 169 -12.21 1.95 22.31
C GLU A 169 -12.61 0.69 21.54
N LEU A 170 -11.63 0.03 20.91
CA LEU A 170 -11.85 -1.24 20.23
C LEU A 170 -12.31 -2.34 21.20
N SER A 171 -11.70 -2.41 22.40
CA SER A 171 -12.08 -3.37 23.45
C SER A 171 -13.46 -3.06 24.02
N LYS A 172 -13.77 -1.78 24.29
CA LYS A 172 -15.11 -1.34 24.73
C LYS A 172 -16.16 -1.64 23.66
N PHE A 173 -15.80 -1.56 22.37
CA PHE A 173 -16.68 -1.91 21.26
C PHE A 173 -16.95 -3.42 21.21
N SER A 174 -15.92 -4.28 21.37
CA SER A 174 -16.13 -5.73 21.42
C SER A 174 -16.94 -6.15 22.65
N ASP A 175 -16.68 -5.56 23.83
CA ASP A 175 -17.45 -5.79 25.05
C ASP A 175 -18.94 -5.48 24.85
N ARG A 176 -19.24 -4.32 24.22
CA ARG A 176 -20.62 -3.93 23.90
C ARG A 176 -21.31 -4.93 22.99
N LEU A 177 -20.63 -5.41 21.95
CA LEU A 177 -21.20 -6.40 21.02
C LEU A 177 -21.49 -7.74 21.69
N VAL A 178 -20.63 -8.18 22.60
CA VAL A 178 -20.86 -9.41 23.39
C VAL A 178 -22.01 -9.18 24.36
N ALA A 179 -22.05 -8.04 25.06
CA ALA A 179 -23.13 -7.68 25.99
C ALA A 179 -24.50 -7.56 25.32
N GLU A 180 -24.55 -7.03 24.09
CA GLU A 180 -25.77 -6.96 23.27
C GLU A 180 -26.19 -8.35 22.72
N GLY A 181 -25.39 -9.40 22.96
CA GLY A 181 -25.65 -10.76 22.50
C GLY A 181 -25.50 -10.94 20.99
N VAL A 182 -24.90 -9.99 20.28
CA VAL A 182 -24.75 -10.02 18.82
C VAL A 182 -23.87 -11.19 18.38
N MET A 183 -22.80 -11.48 19.13
CA MET A 183 -21.88 -12.59 18.87
C MET A 183 -22.50 -13.97 19.14
N SER A 184 -23.57 -14.04 19.93
CA SER A 184 -24.23 -15.33 20.26
C SER A 184 -25.10 -15.91 19.14
N ARG A 185 -25.35 -15.14 18.06
CA ARG A 185 -26.25 -15.53 16.96
C ARG A 185 -25.54 -15.48 15.62
N ASN A 186 -25.59 -16.58 14.86
CA ASN A 186 -25.16 -16.63 13.46
C ASN A 186 -26.07 -15.75 12.60
N ARG A 187 -25.60 -14.56 12.24
CA ARG A 187 -26.35 -13.62 11.41
C ARG A 187 -25.75 -13.56 10.01
N LEU A 188 -26.62 -13.69 8.99
CA LEU A 188 -26.23 -13.39 7.62
C LEU A 188 -26.06 -11.87 7.47
N ILE A 189 -24.84 -11.41 7.16
CA ILE A 189 -24.57 -10.00 6.88
C ILE A 189 -25.07 -9.70 5.46
N VAL A 190 -26.32 -9.30 5.34
CA VAL A 190 -26.90 -8.87 4.05
C VAL A 190 -26.52 -7.41 3.82
N PRO A 191 -25.95 -7.04 2.65
CA PRO A 191 -25.71 -5.65 2.32
C PRO A 191 -27.05 -4.89 2.27
N SER A 192 -27.08 -3.69 2.85
CA SER A 192 -28.26 -2.80 2.78
C SER A 192 -28.70 -2.59 1.32
N PHE A 193 -30.01 -2.48 1.09
CA PHE A 193 -30.58 -2.23 -0.23
C PHE A 193 -29.96 -0.98 -0.91
N SER A 194 -29.65 0.07 -0.15
CA SER A 194 -28.97 1.26 -0.67
C SER A 194 -27.55 1.00 -1.17
N ARG A 195 -26.89 -0.04 -0.65
CA ARG A 195 -25.56 -0.49 -1.08
C ARG A 195 -25.67 -1.36 -2.34
N VAL A 196 -26.63 -2.28 -2.37
CA VAL A 196 -26.94 -3.08 -3.57
C VAL A 196 -27.31 -2.17 -4.75
N ARG A 197 -28.18 -1.17 -4.53
CA ARG A 197 -28.54 -0.17 -5.54
C ARG A 197 -27.32 0.63 -6.03
N ARG A 198 -26.42 1.02 -5.13
CA ARG A 198 -25.17 1.71 -5.52
C ARG A 198 -24.25 0.81 -6.33
N TRP A 199 -24.11 -0.47 -5.96
CA TRP A 199 -23.35 -1.43 -6.75
C TRP A 199 -23.94 -1.62 -8.14
N THR A 200 -25.26 -1.75 -8.26
CA THR A 200 -25.92 -1.85 -9.57
C THR A 200 -25.75 -0.58 -10.40
N LEU A 201 -25.82 0.61 -9.78
CA LEU A 201 -25.59 1.88 -10.48
C LEU A 201 -24.12 2.04 -10.90
N SER A 202 -23.16 1.59 -10.08
CA SER A 202 -21.73 1.67 -10.40
C SER A 202 -21.32 0.81 -11.60
N ILE A 203 -22.11 -0.19 -11.97
CA ILE A 203 -21.90 -0.98 -13.20
C ILE A 203 -22.16 -0.11 -14.45
N TRP A 204 -23.03 0.91 -14.33
CA TRP A 204 -23.34 1.88 -15.39
C TRP A 204 -22.52 3.16 -15.31
N ASP A 205 -21.75 3.36 -14.23
CA ASP A 205 -20.95 4.56 -14.06
C ASP A 205 -19.64 4.45 -14.85
N THR A 206 -19.60 5.10 -16.00
CA THR A 206 -18.42 5.22 -16.86
C THR A 206 -17.43 6.30 -16.40
N ALA A 207 -17.59 6.88 -15.20
CA ALA A 207 -16.70 7.91 -14.67
C ALA A 207 -15.22 7.49 -14.52
N ASP A 208 -14.91 6.19 -14.57
CA ASP A 208 -13.54 5.65 -14.57
C ASP A 208 -12.95 5.44 -15.98
N GLN A 209 -13.64 5.89 -17.05
CA GLN A 209 -12.98 6.05 -18.35
C GLN A 209 -11.91 7.12 -18.21
N ALA A 210 -10.65 6.68 -18.15
CA ALA A 210 -9.50 7.56 -18.28
C ALA A 210 -9.75 8.45 -19.52
N LEU A 211 -9.79 9.76 -19.29
CA LEU A 211 -9.73 10.75 -20.37
C LEU A 211 -8.65 10.29 -21.34
N ALA A 212 -9.02 10.20 -22.62
CA ALA A 212 -8.05 9.98 -23.69
C ALA A 212 -7.16 11.22 -23.74
N ASP A 213 -6.07 11.18 -22.98
CA ASP A 213 -5.03 12.20 -23.01
C ASP A 213 -4.25 11.99 -24.31
N ASP A 214 -4.80 12.54 -25.40
CA ASP A 214 -4.25 12.48 -26.76
C ASP A 214 -3.36 13.69 -27.08
N ASP A 215 -2.71 14.26 -26.07
CA ASP A 215 -1.66 15.27 -26.24
C ASP A 215 -0.30 14.58 -26.47
N ARG A 216 -0.23 13.67 -27.45
CA ARG A 216 1.05 13.23 -27.99
C ARG A 216 1.45 14.17 -29.12
N PRO A 217 2.67 14.75 -29.11
CA PRO A 217 3.16 15.49 -30.26
C PRO A 217 3.06 14.59 -31.49
N SER A 218 2.29 15.08 -32.46
CA SER A 218 1.79 14.32 -33.61
C SER A 218 2.90 14.03 -34.63
N SER A 219 4.01 14.77 -34.54
CA SER A 219 5.15 14.65 -35.45
C SER A 219 6.47 14.39 -34.70
N ARG A 220 7.41 13.76 -35.42
CA ARG A 220 8.79 13.54 -34.96
C ARG A 220 9.54 14.87 -34.81
N GLU A 221 9.23 15.84 -35.65
CA GLU A 221 9.80 17.20 -35.63
C GLU A 221 9.37 17.96 -34.37
N GLU A 222 8.11 17.83 -33.94
CA GLU A 222 7.62 18.44 -32.70
C GLU A 222 8.28 17.83 -31.45
N LYS A 223 8.55 16.52 -31.45
CA LYS A 223 9.33 15.86 -30.37
C LYS A 223 10.79 16.30 -30.35
N ASP A 224 11.43 16.36 -31.52
CA ASP A 224 12.83 16.79 -31.64
C ASP A 224 12.96 18.29 -31.31
N MET A 225 11.93 19.11 -31.57
CA MET A 225 11.90 20.54 -31.22
C MET A 225 11.62 20.78 -29.72
N LEU A 226 10.70 20.02 -29.09
CA LEU A 226 10.42 20.15 -27.64
C LEU A 226 11.55 19.61 -26.76
N TYR A 227 12.17 18.48 -27.16
CA TYR A 227 13.08 17.73 -26.30
C TYR A 227 14.53 17.67 -26.82
N GLY A 228 14.79 17.95 -28.11
CA GLY A 228 16.13 17.93 -28.69
C GLY A 228 17.06 19.00 -28.11
N THR A 229 16.53 20.13 -27.66
CA THR A 229 17.27 21.20 -26.98
C THR A 229 17.60 20.88 -25.52
N SER A 230 17.06 19.81 -24.92
CA SER A 230 17.24 19.49 -23.49
C SER A 230 18.36 18.48 -23.19
N GLY A 231 19.08 18.01 -24.21
CA GLY A 231 20.29 17.19 -24.06
C GLY A 231 20.11 15.81 -23.40
N ARG A 232 18.87 15.40 -23.07
CA ARG A 232 18.53 14.06 -22.58
C ARG A 232 17.31 13.53 -23.34
N SER A 233 17.50 12.44 -24.07
CA SER A 233 16.40 11.61 -24.58
C SER A 233 15.53 11.21 -23.40
N THR A 234 14.21 11.35 -23.50
CA THR A 234 13.28 10.91 -22.45
C THR A 234 13.54 9.45 -22.10
N ASP A 235 13.83 9.16 -20.83
CA ASP A 235 14.03 7.80 -20.37
C ASP A 235 12.67 7.09 -20.38
N ASP A 236 12.63 5.90 -20.97
CA ASP A 236 11.39 5.13 -21.05
C ASP A 236 11.13 4.47 -19.70
N ILE A 237 10.14 4.99 -18.96
CA ILE A 237 9.77 4.51 -17.61
C ILE A 237 9.63 2.98 -17.57
N ASP A 238 9.06 2.39 -18.62
CA ASP A 238 8.73 0.96 -18.65
C ASP A 238 9.93 0.10 -19.12
N HIS A 239 11.03 0.70 -19.61
CA HIS A 239 12.15 -0.04 -20.20
C HIS A 239 13.50 0.65 -20.00
N LEU A 240 14.42 -0.06 -19.34
CA LEU A 240 15.84 0.29 -19.31
C LEU A 240 16.45 0.27 -20.74
N PRO A 241 17.60 0.93 -20.98
CA PRO A 241 18.25 0.90 -22.28
C PRO A 241 18.58 -0.54 -22.73
N PRO A 242 18.33 -0.89 -24.02
CA PRO A 242 18.50 -2.25 -24.51
C PRO A 242 19.98 -2.63 -24.59
N THR A 243 20.35 -3.69 -23.90
CA THR A 243 21.69 -4.27 -23.86
C THR A 243 21.89 -5.33 -24.95
N ASN A 244 20.86 -6.13 -25.22
CA ASN A 244 20.95 -7.32 -26.09
C ASN A 244 20.33 -7.09 -27.48
N ALA A 245 20.75 -7.90 -28.47
CA ALA A 245 20.19 -7.85 -29.83
C ALA A 245 18.67 -8.15 -29.86
N PHE A 246 18.21 -9.08 -29.02
CA PHE A 246 16.77 -9.36 -28.83
C PHE A 246 16.01 -8.16 -28.27
N GLU A 247 16.59 -7.44 -27.31
CA GLU A 247 15.99 -6.23 -26.73
C GLU A 247 15.89 -5.11 -27.78
N ARG A 248 16.91 -4.95 -28.63
CA ARG A 248 16.88 -4.00 -29.78
C ARG A 248 15.81 -4.37 -30.81
N PHE A 249 15.61 -5.66 -31.08
CA PHE A 249 14.53 -6.12 -31.95
C PHE A 249 13.16 -5.88 -31.33
N GLY A 250 13.01 -6.13 -30.02
CA GLY A 250 11.80 -5.84 -29.26
C GLY A 250 11.39 -4.36 -29.31
N VAL A 251 12.36 -3.43 -29.33
CA VAL A 251 12.08 -1.99 -29.53
C VAL A 251 11.42 -1.72 -30.89
N LYS A 252 11.86 -2.39 -31.96
CA LYS A 252 11.26 -2.24 -33.30
C LYS A 252 9.83 -2.77 -33.33
N ILE A 253 9.59 -3.95 -32.75
CA ILE A 253 8.25 -4.52 -32.60
C ILE A 253 7.36 -3.56 -31.80
N ARG A 254 7.85 -3.05 -30.67
CA ARG A 254 7.08 -2.15 -29.81
C ARG A 254 6.69 -0.86 -30.52
N ARG A 255 7.57 -0.28 -31.34
CA ARG A 255 7.24 0.91 -32.14
C ARG A 255 6.09 0.63 -33.12
N PHE A 256 6.10 -0.55 -33.75
CA PHE A 256 5.00 -1.01 -34.60
C PHE A 256 3.70 -1.24 -33.79
N GLN A 257 3.80 -1.85 -32.61
CA GLN A 257 2.64 -2.05 -31.71
C GLN A 257 2.07 -0.72 -31.19
N GLN A 258 2.92 0.27 -30.90
CA GLN A 258 2.51 1.61 -30.48
C GLN A 258 1.74 2.35 -31.57
N PHE A 259 2.09 2.14 -32.84
CA PHE A 259 1.33 2.67 -33.97
C PHE A 259 -0.09 2.08 -34.04
N LEU A 260 -0.23 0.79 -33.72
CA LEU A 260 -1.54 0.11 -33.67
C LEU A 260 -2.32 0.35 -32.36
N LYS A 261 -1.79 1.18 -31.45
CA LYS A 261 -2.39 1.40 -30.13
C LYS A 261 -3.55 2.39 -30.19
N GLY A 262 -4.78 1.88 -30.34
CA GLY A 262 -6.02 2.66 -30.20
C GLY A 262 -6.89 2.20 -29.02
N PRO A 263 -7.74 3.09 -28.45
CA PRO A 263 -8.73 2.73 -27.42
C PRO A 263 -9.76 1.72 -27.96
N GLU A 264 -10.09 1.82 -29.25
CA GLU A 264 -11.01 0.94 -29.97
C GLU A 264 -10.55 -0.53 -30.05
N LEU A 265 -9.23 -0.75 -29.99
CA LEU A 265 -8.61 -2.10 -30.02
C LEU A 265 -8.36 -2.63 -28.60
N GLY A 266 -9.27 -2.28 -27.68
CA GLY A 266 -9.23 -2.66 -26.28
C GLY A 266 -9.44 -4.16 -26.05
N PHE A 267 -9.45 -4.55 -24.77
CA PHE A 267 -9.56 -5.94 -24.34
C PHE A 267 -10.78 -6.68 -24.94
N GLY A 268 -11.95 -6.02 -24.93
CA GLY A 268 -13.20 -6.61 -25.44
C GLY A 268 -13.14 -6.99 -26.91
N PHE A 269 -12.62 -6.09 -27.75
CA PHE A 269 -12.47 -6.34 -29.19
C PHE A 269 -11.56 -7.54 -29.47
N ARG A 270 -10.43 -7.66 -28.76
CA ARG A 270 -9.48 -8.79 -28.94
C ARG A 270 -10.06 -10.11 -28.48
N SER A 271 -10.78 -10.12 -27.36
CA SER A 271 -11.47 -11.31 -26.89
C SER A 271 -12.52 -11.75 -27.91
N GLY A 272 -13.24 -10.79 -28.51
CA GLY A 272 -14.12 -11.01 -29.67
C GLY A 272 -13.40 -11.62 -30.87
N CYS A 273 -12.24 -11.07 -31.28
CA CYS A 273 -11.46 -11.61 -32.38
C CYS A 273 -10.91 -13.02 -32.08
N ALA A 274 -10.45 -13.27 -30.86
CA ALA A 274 -9.94 -14.57 -30.43
C ALA A 274 -11.03 -15.65 -30.48
N THR A 275 -12.21 -15.35 -29.94
CA THR A 275 -13.35 -16.26 -29.98
C THR A 275 -13.86 -16.46 -31.40
N MET A 276 -13.99 -15.38 -32.19
CA MET A 276 -14.42 -15.45 -33.57
C MET A 276 -13.45 -16.24 -34.45
N SER A 277 -12.14 -16.16 -34.20
CA SER A 277 -11.13 -16.93 -34.94
C SER A 277 -11.32 -18.45 -34.79
N CYS A 278 -11.80 -18.92 -33.64
CA CYS A 278 -12.19 -20.31 -33.44
C CYS A 278 -13.60 -20.60 -34.00
N ALA A 279 -14.53 -19.67 -33.79
CA ALA A 279 -15.95 -19.87 -34.12
C ALA A 279 -16.25 -19.78 -35.63
N ILE A 280 -15.43 -19.07 -36.41
CA ILE A 280 -15.63 -18.90 -37.86
C ILE A 280 -15.73 -20.24 -38.60
N LEU A 281 -15.06 -21.28 -38.08
CA LEU A 281 -15.12 -22.64 -38.63
C LEU A 281 -16.55 -23.22 -38.63
N ALA A 282 -17.40 -22.79 -37.69
CA ALA A 282 -18.80 -23.20 -37.63
C ALA A 282 -19.68 -22.51 -38.69
N TYR A 283 -19.31 -21.29 -39.09
CA TYR A 283 -20.12 -20.44 -39.98
C TYR A 283 -19.78 -20.61 -41.46
N LEU A 284 -18.63 -21.20 -41.78
CA LEU A 284 -18.22 -21.51 -43.15
C LEU A 284 -18.70 -22.90 -43.56
N HIS A 285 -19.46 -22.99 -44.64
CA HIS A 285 -20.04 -24.25 -45.13
C HIS A 285 -18.98 -25.36 -45.33
N GLN A 286 -17.80 -25.01 -45.84
CA GLN A 286 -16.71 -25.95 -46.10
C GLN A 286 -16.07 -26.51 -44.81
N THR A 287 -16.07 -25.78 -43.70
CA THR A 287 -15.42 -26.20 -42.44
C THR A 287 -16.39 -26.59 -41.34
N GLN A 288 -17.70 -26.36 -41.55
CA GLN A 288 -18.75 -26.67 -40.59
C GLN A 288 -18.71 -28.14 -40.16
N PHE A 289 -18.41 -29.05 -41.09
CA PHE A 289 -18.29 -30.47 -40.77
C PHE A 289 -17.19 -30.69 -39.72
N ILE A 290 -16.02 -30.06 -39.85
CA ILE A 290 -14.91 -30.17 -38.88
C ILE A 290 -15.35 -29.66 -37.51
N PHE A 291 -16.06 -28.53 -37.48
CA PHE A 291 -16.54 -27.92 -36.24
C PHE A 291 -17.48 -28.86 -35.46
N THR A 292 -18.46 -29.47 -36.15
CA THR A 292 -19.42 -30.40 -35.55
C THR A 292 -18.75 -31.72 -35.15
N HIS A 293 -17.93 -32.30 -36.05
CA HIS A 293 -17.31 -33.61 -35.84
C HIS A 293 -16.34 -33.61 -34.66
N TYR A 294 -15.50 -32.57 -34.52
CA TYR A 294 -14.51 -32.44 -33.45
C TYR A 294 -15.00 -31.64 -32.24
N ARG A 295 -16.25 -31.16 -32.27
CA ARG A 295 -16.84 -30.32 -31.22
C ARG A 295 -15.95 -29.13 -30.89
N LEU A 296 -15.58 -28.35 -31.91
CA LEU A 296 -14.71 -27.18 -31.80
C LEU A 296 -15.35 -25.99 -31.05
N ILE A 297 -16.54 -26.18 -30.45
CA ILE A 297 -17.12 -25.27 -29.46
C ILE A 297 -16.23 -25.10 -28.23
N TRP A 298 -15.50 -26.15 -27.82
CA TRP A 298 -14.62 -26.08 -26.64
C TRP A 298 -13.43 -25.12 -26.83
N PRO A 299 -12.69 -25.15 -27.95
CA PRO A 299 -11.70 -24.13 -28.23
C PRO A 299 -12.25 -22.69 -28.21
N VAL A 300 -13.51 -22.47 -28.61
CA VAL A 300 -14.16 -21.15 -28.52
C VAL A 300 -14.33 -20.75 -27.04
N ILE A 301 -14.88 -21.64 -26.20
CA ILE A 301 -15.06 -21.41 -24.76
C ILE A 301 -13.70 -21.15 -24.09
N ILE A 302 -12.68 -21.94 -24.41
CA ILE A 302 -11.34 -21.80 -23.84
C ILE A 302 -10.67 -20.50 -24.26
N ALA A 303 -10.82 -20.09 -25.53
CA ALA A 303 -10.31 -18.80 -26.00
C ALA A 303 -10.99 -17.62 -25.28
N ALA A 304 -12.31 -17.70 -25.06
CA ALA A 304 -13.08 -16.68 -24.34
C ALA A 304 -12.64 -16.56 -22.88
N ILE A 305 -12.59 -17.68 -22.15
CA ILE A 305 -12.15 -17.71 -20.75
C ILE A 305 -10.65 -17.39 -20.66
N GLY A 306 -9.88 -17.59 -21.74
CA GLY A 306 -8.43 -17.37 -21.84
C GLY A 306 -7.96 -15.95 -21.95
N ALA A 307 -8.81 -15.09 -22.46
CA ALA A 307 -8.52 -13.68 -22.53
C ALA A 307 -8.58 -13.08 -21.11
N ASN A 308 -7.42 -12.78 -20.53
CA ASN A 308 -7.33 -11.91 -19.34
C ASN A 308 -6.96 -10.49 -19.75
N MET A 309 -7.25 -9.53 -18.87
CA MET A 309 -7.03 -8.10 -19.13
C MET A 309 -5.55 -7.73 -19.35
N SER A 310 -4.61 -8.44 -18.74
CA SER A 310 -3.17 -8.22 -18.91
C SER A 310 -2.45 -9.46 -19.44
N ALA A 311 -1.38 -9.22 -20.20
CA ALA A 311 -0.54 -10.27 -20.76
C ALA A 311 0.10 -11.15 -19.67
N GLY A 312 0.41 -10.60 -18.50
CA GLY A 312 1.02 -11.34 -17.39
C GLY A 312 0.04 -12.29 -16.72
N GLN A 313 -1.21 -11.85 -16.51
CA GLN A 313 -2.28 -12.75 -16.07
C GLN A 313 -2.56 -13.84 -17.10
N SER A 314 -2.64 -13.46 -18.38
CA SER A 314 -2.78 -14.39 -19.49
C SER A 314 -1.64 -15.41 -19.51
N GLY A 315 -0.38 -14.99 -19.35
CA GLY A 315 0.80 -15.86 -19.34
C GLY A 315 0.75 -16.95 -18.27
N VAL A 316 0.46 -16.57 -17.01
CA VAL A 316 0.28 -17.55 -15.92
C VAL A 316 -0.90 -18.48 -16.20
N SER A 317 -2.02 -17.93 -16.66
CA SER A 317 -3.23 -18.71 -17.02
C SER A 317 -2.95 -19.72 -18.14
N TYR A 318 -2.19 -19.35 -19.17
CA TYR A 318 -1.81 -20.25 -20.26
C TYR A 318 -0.95 -21.39 -19.77
N MET A 319 0.05 -21.11 -18.94
CA MET A 319 0.91 -22.16 -18.37
C MET A 319 0.09 -23.13 -17.51
N LEU A 320 -0.80 -22.60 -16.66
CA LEU A 320 -1.69 -23.41 -15.82
C LEU A 320 -2.68 -24.24 -16.64
N ARG A 321 -3.16 -23.74 -17.77
CA ARG A 321 -4.06 -24.49 -18.68
C ARG A 321 -3.33 -25.63 -19.36
N ILE A 322 -2.16 -25.36 -19.91
CA ILE A 322 -1.36 -26.38 -20.61
C ILE A 322 -1.03 -27.50 -19.61
N LEU A 323 -0.46 -27.16 -18.45
CA LEU A 323 -0.13 -28.14 -17.41
C LEU A 323 -1.37 -28.84 -16.86
N GLY A 324 -2.44 -28.09 -16.61
CA GLY A 324 -3.71 -28.63 -16.14
C GLY A 324 -4.34 -29.60 -17.13
N SER A 325 -4.32 -29.31 -18.42
CA SER A 325 -4.85 -30.23 -19.44
C SER A 325 -4.08 -31.54 -19.52
N PHE A 326 -2.74 -31.51 -19.39
CA PHE A 326 -1.96 -32.75 -19.30
C PHE A 326 -2.26 -33.53 -18.01
N ALA A 327 -2.40 -32.85 -16.87
CA ALA A 327 -2.79 -33.49 -15.62
C ALA A 327 -4.19 -34.11 -15.71
N ALA A 328 -5.14 -33.42 -16.35
CA ALA A 328 -6.50 -33.91 -16.56
C ALA A 328 -6.52 -35.18 -17.42
N LEU A 329 -5.68 -35.25 -18.45
CA LEU A 329 -5.54 -36.42 -19.30
C LEU A 329 -5.06 -37.64 -18.50
N ILE A 330 -4.06 -37.45 -17.65
CA ILE A 330 -3.57 -38.51 -16.75
C ILE A 330 -4.69 -38.97 -15.81
N ILE A 331 -5.43 -38.03 -15.21
CA ILE A 331 -6.54 -38.35 -14.29
C ILE A 331 -7.67 -39.09 -15.02
N CYS A 332 -8.06 -38.66 -16.22
CA CYS A 332 -9.04 -39.35 -17.04
C CYS A 332 -8.64 -40.80 -17.29
N TYR A 333 -7.36 -41.05 -17.56
CA TYR A 333 -6.86 -42.42 -17.75
C TYR A 333 -6.93 -43.23 -16.47
N LEU A 334 -6.53 -42.67 -15.33
CA LEU A 334 -6.64 -43.37 -14.04
C LEU A 334 -8.10 -43.74 -13.73
N VAL A 335 -9.03 -42.80 -13.90
CA VAL A 335 -10.45 -43.02 -13.58
C VAL A 335 -11.10 -44.07 -14.50
N TRP A 336 -10.72 -44.11 -15.78
CA TRP A 336 -11.30 -45.06 -16.73
C TRP A 336 -10.68 -46.46 -16.64
N TYR A 337 -9.35 -46.54 -16.54
CA TYR A 337 -8.63 -47.82 -16.63
C TYR A 337 -8.49 -48.57 -15.31
N ILE A 338 -8.42 -47.90 -14.15
CA ILE A 338 -8.36 -48.63 -12.86
C ILE A 338 -9.62 -49.51 -12.67
N PRO A 339 -10.84 -49.02 -12.97
CA PRO A 339 -12.05 -49.86 -12.92
C PRO A 339 -12.22 -50.78 -14.13
N ASN A 340 -11.28 -50.83 -15.08
CA ASN A 340 -11.42 -51.53 -16.36
C ASN A 340 -12.72 -51.17 -17.11
N GLY A 341 -13.12 -49.90 -17.10
CA GLY A 341 -14.35 -49.43 -17.77
C GLY A 341 -15.67 -49.84 -17.12
N HIS A 342 -15.66 -50.47 -15.94
CA HIS A 342 -16.90 -50.76 -15.21
C HIS A 342 -17.53 -49.47 -14.69
N VAL A 343 -18.73 -49.15 -15.17
CA VAL A 343 -19.45 -47.88 -14.90
C VAL A 343 -19.51 -47.53 -13.42
N ALA A 344 -19.85 -48.50 -12.56
CA ALA A 344 -19.94 -48.26 -11.11
C ALA A 344 -18.59 -47.83 -10.50
N GLY A 345 -17.49 -48.47 -10.91
CA GLY A 345 -16.16 -48.09 -10.45
C GLY A 345 -15.70 -46.76 -11.03
N VAL A 346 -15.97 -46.48 -12.31
CA VAL A 346 -15.67 -45.19 -12.96
C VAL A 346 -16.34 -44.04 -12.21
N ILE A 347 -17.60 -44.19 -11.80
CA ILE A 347 -18.32 -43.16 -11.02
C ILE A 347 -17.66 -42.92 -9.66
N VAL A 348 -17.27 -43.98 -8.93
CA VAL A 348 -16.62 -43.85 -7.62
C VAL A 348 -15.25 -43.18 -7.74
N PHE A 349 -14.44 -43.58 -8.72
CA PHE A 349 -13.13 -42.97 -8.96
C PHE A 349 -13.25 -41.52 -9.44
N MET A 350 -14.20 -41.22 -10.34
CA MET A 350 -14.49 -39.86 -10.78
C MET A 350 -14.86 -38.96 -9.58
N TRP A 351 -15.74 -39.43 -8.69
CA TRP A 351 -16.07 -38.70 -7.47
C TRP A 351 -14.84 -38.43 -6.61
N PHE A 352 -14.00 -39.43 -6.39
CA PHE A 352 -12.80 -39.31 -5.55
C PHE A 352 -11.81 -38.28 -6.11
N PHE A 353 -11.50 -38.33 -7.41
CA PHE A 353 -10.58 -37.39 -8.05
C PHE A 353 -11.18 -35.98 -8.16
N SER A 354 -12.47 -35.86 -8.47
CA SER A 354 -13.18 -34.58 -8.47
C SER A 354 -13.22 -33.93 -7.08
N PHE A 355 -13.40 -34.72 -6.02
CA PHE A 355 -13.34 -34.24 -4.63
C PHE A 355 -11.96 -33.68 -4.29
N LEU A 356 -10.89 -34.40 -4.64
CA LEU A 356 -9.52 -33.94 -4.42
C LEU A 356 -9.22 -32.63 -5.18
N GLN A 357 -9.67 -32.52 -6.42
CA GLN A 357 -9.50 -31.30 -7.21
C GLN A 357 -10.28 -30.12 -6.64
N MET A 358 -11.50 -30.34 -6.14
CA MET A 358 -12.30 -29.31 -5.49
C MET A 358 -11.62 -28.79 -4.22
N TYR A 359 -10.99 -29.68 -3.43
CA TYR A 359 -10.18 -29.27 -2.27
C TYR A 359 -9.07 -28.30 -2.66
N PHE A 360 -8.30 -28.62 -3.72
CA PHE A 360 -7.21 -27.75 -4.17
C PHE A 360 -7.70 -26.42 -4.77
N LEU A 361 -8.83 -26.45 -5.46
CA LEU A 361 -9.48 -25.25 -6.00
C LEU A 361 -9.84 -24.26 -4.89
N ILE A 362 -10.36 -24.74 -3.76
CA ILE A 362 -10.74 -23.91 -2.61
C ILE A 362 -9.49 -23.47 -1.81
N LYS A 363 -8.54 -24.38 -1.59
CA LYS A 363 -7.36 -24.11 -0.75
C LYS A 363 -6.41 -23.08 -1.38
N TRP A 364 -6.29 -23.07 -2.71
CA TRP A 364 -5.37 -22.19 -3.44
C TRP A 364 -6.08 -21.38 -4.52
N PRO A 365 -6.83 -20.32 -4.14
CA PRO A 365 -7.60 -19.51 -5.08
C PRO A 365 -6.72 -18.82 -6.14
N LYS A 366 -5.43 -18.62 -5.86
CA LYS A 366 -4.45 -18.06 -6.82
C LYS A 366 -4.35 -18.88 -8.12
N TYR A 367 -4.57 -20.20 -8.06
CA TYR A 367 -4.45 -21.10 -9.22
C TYR A 367 -5.81 -21.62 -9.70
N PHE A 368 -6.90 -20.91 -9.34
CA PHE A 368 -8.28 -21.30 -9.63
C PHE A 368 -8.48 -21.78 -11.08
N ILE A 369 -7.95 -21.03 -12.06
CA ILE A 369 -8.14 -21.37 -13.48
C ILE A 369 -7.53 -22.71 -13.88
N GLY A 370 -6.37 -23.08 -13.31
CA GLY A 370 -5.71 -24.34 -13.60
C GLY A 370 -6.51 -25.52 -13.07
N TRP A 371 -6.93 -25.45 -11.79
CA TRP A 371 -7.75 -26.48 -11.15
C TRP A 371 -9.13 -26.62 -11.80
N LEU A 372 -9.74 -25.50 -12.20
CA LEU A 372 -11.01 -25.48 -12.92
C LEU A 372 -10.89 -26.24 -14.26
N VAL A 373 -9.82 -26.01 -15.02
CA VAL A 373 -9.59 -26.69 -16.31
C VAL A 373 -9.42 -28.20 -16.11
N ILE A 374 -8.72 -28.63 -15.06
CA ILE A 374 -8.55 -30.05 -14.75
C ILE A 374 -9.92 -30.70 -14.49
N LEU A 375 -10.70 -30.11 -13.59
CA LEU A 375 -12.01 -30.62 -13.17
C LEU A 375 -13.00 -30.69 -14.33
N ILE A 376 -13.11 -29.60 -15.10
CA ILE A 376 -14.03 -29.54 -16.24
C ILE A 376 -13.63 -30.59 -17.29
N THR A 377 -12.33 -30.74 -17.58
CA THR A 377 -11.84 -31.69 -18.58
C THR A 377 -12.10 -33.13 -18.17
N GLU A 378 -11.91 -33.48 -16.89
CA GLU A 378 -12.23 -34.80 -16.35
C GLU A 378 -13.71 -35.12 -16.49
N VAL A 379 -14.57 -34.27 -15.91
CA VAL A 379 -16.02 -34.49 -15.84
C VAL A 379 -16.62 -34.63 -17.24
N LEU A 380 -16.19 -33.79 -18.18
CA LEU A 380 -16.68 -33.85 -19.55
C LEU A 380 -16.20 -35.09 -20.30
N SER A 381 -14.91 -35.42 -20.21
CA SER A 381 -14.33 -36.53 -20.98
C SER A 381 -14.97 -37.84 -20.56
N ILE A 382 -15.07 -38.08 -19.25
CA ILE A 382 -15.68 -39.29 -18.68
C ILE A 382 -17.20 -39.26 -18.87
N GLY A 383 -17.83 -38.10 -18.69
CA GLY A 383 -19.27 -37.95 -18.89
C GLY A 383 -19.72 -38.30 -20.31
N TYR A 384 -18.94 -37.97 -21.34
CA TYR A 384 -19.25 -38.37 -22.71
C TYR A 384 -19.15 -39.87 -22.93
N GLU A 385 -18.14 -40.52 -22.37
CA GLU A 385 -18.00 -41.99 -22.45
C GLU A 385 -19.18 -42.70 -21.76
N LEU A 386 -19.56 -42.24 -20.56
CA LEU A 386 -20.72 -42.77 -19.84
C LEU A 386 -22.03 -42.52 -20.60
N GLN A 387 -22.17 -41.36 -21.25
CA GLN A 387 -23.31 -41.06 -22.10
C GLN A 387 -23.40 -42.03 -23.29
N VAL A 388 -22.28 -42.28 -23.98
CA VAL A 388 -22.25 -43.23 -25.11
C VAL A 388 -22.53 -44.65 -24.62
N ALA A 389 -21.99 -45.05 -23.47
CA ALA A 389 -22.27 -46.35 -22.87
C ALA A 389 -23.77 -46.54 -22.57
N LYS A 390 -24.51 -45.47 -22.26
CA LYS A 390 -25.95 -45.53 -21.97
C LYS A 390 -26.84 -45.48 -23.21
N ILE A 391 -26.53 -44.60 -24.15
CA ILE A 391 -27.38 -44.28 -25.32
C ILE A 391 -27.03 -45.18 -26.52
N GLY A 392 -25.83 -45.75 -26.55
CA GLY A 392 -25.31 -46.55 -27.65
C GLY A 392 -24.67 -45.71 -28.76
N VAL A 393 -23.73 -46.31 -29.49
CA VAL A 393 -22.90 -45.61 -30.50
C VAL A 393 -23.76 -45.03 -31.63
N ALA A 394 -24.74 -45.79 -32.15
CA ALA A 394 -25.56 -45.37 -33.29
C ALA A 394 -26.36 -44.08 -33.01
N ALA A 395 -26.89 -43.93 -31.80
CA ALA A 395 -27.60 -42.72 -31.40
C ALA A 395 -26.65 -41.58 -31.04
N ALA A 396 -25.46 -41.87 -30.48
CA ALA A 396 -24.43 -40.86 -30.22
C ALA A 396 -23.83 -40.25 -31.51
N THR A 397 -23.70 -41.03 -32.59
CA THR A 397 -23.17 -40.58 -33.89
C THR A 397 -24.22 -39.98 -34.82
N SER A 398 -25.51 -40.06 -34.48
CA SER A 398 -26.63 -39.59 -35.32
C SER A 398 -26.57 -38.10 -35.69
N THR A 399 -25.83 -37.31 -34.91
CA THR A 399 -25.63 -35.86 -35.11
C THR A 399 -24.39 -35.52 -35.95
N GLY A 400 -23.70 -36.52 -36.50
CA GLY A 400 -22.46 -36.33 -37.27
C GLY A 400 -21.22 -36.09 -36.41
N VAL A 401 -21.23 -36.56 -35.16
CA VAL A 401 -20.06 -36.52 -34.26
C VAL A 401 -19.31 -37.85 -34.36
N TYR A 402 -17.98 -37.81 -34.52
CA TYR A 402 -17.17 -39.02 -34.48
C TYR A 402 -17.17 -39.63 -33.06
N PHE A 403 -17.41 -40.93 -33.00
CA PHE A 403 -17.16 -41.70 -31.78
C PHE A 403 -15.66 -41.98 -31.68
N TYR A 404 -15.10 -41.63 -30.53
CA TYR A 404 -13.71 -41.90 -30.18
C TYR A 404 -13.72 -42.84 -28.98
N PRO A 405 -12.78 -43.81 -28.91
CA PRO A 405 -12.49 -44.51 -27.67
C PRO A 405 -12.09 -43.54 -26.55
N ALA A 406 -12.26 -43.93 -25.28
CA ALA A 406 -11.98 -43.09 -24.11
C ALA A 406 -10.58 -42.42 -24.11
N PHE A 407 -9.55 -43.10 -24.62
CA PHE A 407 -8.20 -42.56 -24.79
C PHE A 407 -8.17 -41.34 -25.74
N ASP A 408 -8.84 -41.47 -26.89
CA ASP A 408 -8.88 -40.47 -27.95
C ASP A 408 -9.77 -39.30 -27.57
N VAL A 409 -10.88 -39.52 -26.85
CA VAL A 409 -11.74 -38.42 -26.37
C VAL A 409 -10.95 -37.47 -25.47
N ALA A 410 -10.25 -37.99 -24.47
CA ALA A 410 -9.46 -37.15 -23.55
C ALA A 410 -8.33 -36.42 -24.28
N ALA A 411 -7.61 -37.10 -25.18
CA ALA A 411 -6.54 -36.49 -25.99
C ALA A 411 -7.07 -35.37 -26.90
N MET A 412 -8.21 -35.59 -27.54
CA MET A 412 -8.86 -34.58 -28.39
C MET A 412 -9.35 -33.38 -27.59
N ARG A 413 -9.76 -33.56 -26.33
CA ARG A 413 -10.09 -32.44 -25.42
C ARG A 413 -8.87 -31.63 -25.06
N VAL A 414 -7.75 -32.27 -24.74
CA VAL A 414 -6.48 -31.56 -24.51
C VAL A 414 -6.06 -30.79 -25.76
N ALA A 415 -6.13 -31.40 -26.95
CA ALA A 415 -5.85 -30.73 -28.22
C ALA A 415 -6.73 -29.49 -28.44
N CYS A 416 -8.02 -29.60 -28.14
CA CYS A 416 -8.97 -28.49 -28.18
C CYS A 416 -8.59 -27.33 -27.23
N VAL A 417 -8.17 -27.66 -26.00
CA VAL A 417 -7.73 -26.65 -25.02
C VAL A 417 -6.43 -25.98 -25.48
N LEU A 418 -5.48 -26.75 -26.02
CA LEU A 418 -4.24 -26.22 -26.59
C LEU A 418 -4.53 -25.27 -27.76
N TRP A 419 -5.43 -25.65 -28.67
CA TRP A 419 -5.85 -24.78 -29.78
C TRP A 419 -6.43 -23.45 -29.28
N GLY A 420 -7.40 -23.49 -28.37
CA GLY A 420 -7.99 -22.28 -27.80
C GLY A 420 -6.97 -21.41 -27.05
N THR A 421 -5.99 -22.06 -26.40
CA THR A 421 -4.89 -21.37 -25.71
C THR A 421 -3.93 -20.69 -26.69
N VAL A 422 -3.56 -21.35 -27.79
CA VAL A 422 -2.70 -20.76 -28.84
C VAL A 422 -3.38 -19.56 -29.50
N VAL A 423 -4.66 -19.66 -29.82
CA VAL A 423 -5.43 -18.53 -30.39
C VAL A 423 -5.50 -17.37 -29.39
N SER A 424 -5.69 -17.66 -28.10
CA SER A 424 -5.70 -16.65 -27.04
C SER A 424 -4.34 -15.97 -26.87
N ILE A 425 -3.23 -16.73 -26.94
CA ILE A 425 -1.86 -16.20 -26.93
C ILE A 425 -1.68 -15.23 -28.10
N PHE A 426 -2.05 -15.64 -29.32
CA PHE A 426 -1.91 -14.81 -30.52
C PHE A 426 -2.60 -13.45 -30.36
N TRP A 427 -3.86 -13.45 -29.95
CA TRP A 427 -4.66 -12.22 -29.77
C TRP A 427 -4.35 -11.43 -28.49
N THR A 428 -3.59 -12.01 -27.56
CA THR A 428 -3.07 -11.27 -26.39
C THR A 428 -1.91 -10.36 -26.78
N TYR A 429 -1.07 -10.78 -27.73
CA TYR A 429 0.09 -10.00 -28.18
C TYR A 429 -0.18 -9.14 -29.44
N LEU A 430 -1.10 -9.55 -30.31
CA LEU A 430 -1.51 -8.79 -31.49
C LEU A 430 -2.79 -7.98 -31.21
N PRO A 431 -2.89 -6.70 -31.61
CA PRO A 431 -1.88 -5.86 -32.27
C PRO A 431 -0.89 -5.20 -31.30
N TYR A 432 -1.21 -5.08 -30.01
CA TYR A 432 -0.31 -4.61 -28.96
C TYR A 432 -0.67 -5.25 -27.61
N PRO A 433 0.25 -5.71 -26.76
CA PRO A 433 -0.09 -6.29 -25.46
C PRO A 433 -0.51 -5.22 -24.45
N ILE A 434 -1.55 -5.49 -23.66
CA ILE A 434 -1.82 -4.75 -22.42
C ILE A 434 -0.96 -5.38 -21.33
N THR A 435 0.01 -4.63 -20.80
CA THR A 435 1.01 -5.16 -19.87
C THR A 435 0.65 -4.87 -18.41
N ALA A 436 0.98 -5.79 -17.52
CA ALA A 436 0.98 -5.63 -16.07
C ALA A 436 1.94 -4.52 -15.64
N ARG A 437 3.02 -4.29 -16.42
CA ARG A 437 3.90 -3.12 -16.32
C ARG A 437 3.13 -1.81 -16.39
N GLY A 438 2.30 -1.67 -17.42
CA GLY A 438 1.49 -0.48 -17.63
C GLY A 438 0.38 -0.33 -16.58
N PHE A 439 -0.13 -1.43 -16.02
CA PHE A 439 -1.03 -1.35 -14.86
C PHE A 439 -0.28 -0.92 -13.60
N LEU A 440 0.87 -1.52 -13.30
CA LEU A 440 1.72 -1.16 -12.17
C LEU A 440 2.07 0.33 -12.17
N ARG A 441 2.54 0.86 -13.31
CA ARG A 441 2.86 2.29 -13.46
C ARG A 441 1.66 3.19 -13.16
N ARG A 442 0.48 2.88 -13.73
CA ARG A 442 -0.75 3.64 -13.49
C ARG A 442 -1.27 3.50 -12.07
N ASP A 443 -1.17 2.32 -11.47
CA ASP A 443 -1.58 2.08 -10.09
C ASP A 443 -0.71 2.87 -9.12
N VAL A 444 0.61 2.89 -9.33
CA VAL A 444 1.55 3.71 -8.54
C VAL A 444 1.25 5.20 -8.70
N ALA A 445 1.00 5.67 -9.91
CA ALA A 445 0.59 7.05 -10.14
C ALA A 445 -0.74 7.38 -9.41
N ARG A 446 -1.77 6.53 -9.54
CA ARG A 446 -3.05 6.71 -8.84
C ARG A 446 -2.90 6.70 -7.32
N ILE A 447 -2.06 5.82 -6.77
CA ILE A 447 -1.74 5.80 -5.34
C ILE A 447 -1.12 7.13 -4.93
N MET A 448 -0.17 7.64 -5.71
CA MET A 448 0.50 8.91 -5.44
C MET A 448 -0.45 10.11 -5.50
N HIS A 449 -1.36 10.15 -6.48
CA HIS A 449 -2.41 11.17 -6.55
C HIS A 449 -3.37 11.10 -5.36
N LEU A 450 -3.83 9.88 -5.02
CA LEU A 450 -4.70 9.68 -3.86
C LEU A 450 -4.00 10.05 -2.55
N LEU A 451 -2.69 9.80 -2.45
CA LEU A 451 -1.88 10.19 -1.30
C LEU A 451 -1.74 11.72 -1.19
N ALA A 452 -1.61 12.43 -2.32
CA ALA A 452 -1.65 13.88 -2.36
C ALA A 452 -2.97 14.42 -1.81
N ASN A 453 -4.10 13.88 -2.30
CA ASN A 453 -5.43 14.26 -1.82
C ASN A 453 -5.65 13.87 -0.35
N TYR A 454 -5.12 12.72 0.07
CA TYR A 454 -5.16 12.27 1.46
C TYR A 454 -4.41 13.26 2.37
N HIS A 455 -3.21 13.68 1.98
CA HIS A 455 -2.45 14.70 2.70
C HIS A 455 -3.23 16.02 2.80
N ALA A 456 -3.84 16.49 1.71
CA ALA A 456 -4.68 17.69 1.73
C ALA A 456 -5.87 17.56 2.69
N VAL A 457 -6.55 16.40 2.71
CA VAL A 457 -7.66 16.14 3.64
C VAL A 457 -7.17 16.12 5.08
N VAL A 458 -6.04 15.46 5.38
CA VAL A 458 -5.44 15.44 6.73
C VAL A 458 -5.11 16.85 7.18
N HIS A 459 -4.52 17.67 6.32
CA HIS A 459 -4.20 19.06 6.62
C HIS A 459 -5.44 19.89 6.93
N VAL A 460 -6.47 19.82 6.09
CA VAL A 460 -7.75 20.49 6.34
C VAL A 460 -8.38 20.00 7.64
N THR A 461 -8.28 18.71 7.95
CA THR A 461 -8.78 18.10 9.20
C THR A 461 -8.09 18.74 10.41
N ILE A 462 -6.77 18.88 10.38
CA ILE A 462 -5.99 19.52 11.45
C ILE A 462 -6.43 20.98 11.62
N LYS A 463 -6.60 21.72 10.52
CA LYS A 463 -7.07 23.10 10.55
C LYS A 463 -8.48 23.24 11.11
N THR A 464 -9.40 22.32 10.76
CA THR A 464 -10.76 22.32 11.32
C THR A 464 -10.78 21.98 12.81
N ARG A 465 -9.88 21.10 13.27
CA ARG A 465 -9.70 20.75 14.69
C ARG A 465 -9.22 21.93 15.50
N LEU A 466 -8.14 22.56 15.05
CA LEU A 466 -7.55 23.74 15.72
C LEU A 466 -8.56 24.89 15.85
N ARG A 467 -9.46 25.05 14.88
CA ARG A 467 -10.53 26.05 14.91
C ARG A 467 -11.74 25.67 15.77
N GLY A 468 -11.80 24.44 16.31
CA GLY A 468 -13.00 23.92 16.96
C GLY A 468 -14.21 23.83 16.02
N ALA A 469 -13.98 23.72 14.71
CA ALA A 469 -14.99 23.80 13.67
C ALA A 469 -15.36 22.44 13.05
N GLU A 470 -15.05 21.34 13.74
CA GLU A 470 -15.40 19.98 13.30
C GLU A 470 -16.91 19.74 13.35
N GLY A 471 -17.60 20.30 14.35
CA GLY A 471 -19.01 20.04 14.63
C GLY A 471 -19.24 18.68 15.27
N ASP A 472 -20.52 18.32 15.49
CA ASP A 472 -20.87 17.04 16.11
C ASP A 472 -20.48 15.86 15.20
N SER A 473 -19.76 14.89 15.78
CA SER A 473 -19.34 13.66 15.09
C SER A 473 -20.52 12.77 14.66
N ASN A 474 -21.67 12.91 15.33
CA ASN A 474 -22.89 12.16 15.03
C ASN A 474 -23.68 12.74 13.85
N ASP A 475 -23.47 14.02 13.52
CA ASP A 475 -24.09 14.63 12.35
C ASP A 475 -23.31 14.27 11.09
N LYS A 476 -24.01 13.67 10.11
CA LYS A 476 -23.41 13.28 8.83
C LYS A 476 -23.04 14.49 7.96
N ALA A 477 -23.66 15.64 8.19
CA ALA A 477 -23.37 16.89 7.50
C ALA A 477 -22.22 17.68 8.14
N SER A 478 -21.75 17.28 9.32
CA SER A 478 -20.64 17.99 9.99
C SER A 478 -19.36 17.88 9.18
N ARG A 479 -18.56 18.96 9.22
CA ARG A 479 -17.30 19.03 8.46
C ARG A 479 -16.33 17.94 8.92
N GLY A 480 -16.25 17.70 10.23
CA GLY A 480 -15.44 16.63 10.82
C GLY A 480 -15.85 15.24 10.34
N HIS A 481 -17.15 14.94 10.29
CA HIS A 481 -17.64 13.66 9.79
C HIS A 481 -17.31 13.44 8.30
N VAL A 482 -17.53 14.47 7.46
CA VAL A 482 -17.21 14.41 6.03
C VAL A 482 -15.72 14.20 5.79
N LEU A 483 -14.86 14.95 6.49
CA LEU A 483 -13.40 14.83 6.40
C LEU A 483 -12.91 13.45 6.90
N SER A 484 -13.44 12.97 8.03
CA SER A 484 -13.09 11.64 8.55
C SER A 484 -13.53 10.51 7.62
N ASN A 485 -14.74 10.59 7.07
CA ASN A 485 -15.25 9.60 6.12
C ASN A 485 -14.47 9.60 4.80
N THR A 486 -14.17 10.78 4.24
CA THR A 486 -13.36 10.90 3.02
C THR A 486 -11.94 10.38 3.23
N ARG A 487 -11.30 10.72 4.35
CA ARG A 487 -9.99 10.18 4.74
C ARG A 487 -10.00 8.65 4.83
N ARG A 488 -10.99 8.06 5.51
CA ARG A 488 -11.16 6.59 5.60
C ARG A 488 -11.38 5.93 4.24
N ALA A 489 -12.21 6.55 3.39
CA ALA A 489 -12.47 6.06 2.03
C ALA A 489 -11.20 6.07 1.16
N MET A 490 -10.43 7.16 1.20
CA MET A 490 -9.15 7.26 0.49
C MET A 490 -8.12 6.25 1.02
N PHE A 491 -7.99 6.11 2.34
CA PHE A 491 -7.10 5.12 2.95
C PHE A 491 -7.41 3.69 2.47
N ASN A 492 -8.68 3.30 2.52
CA ASN A 492 -9.12 1.98 2.03
C ASN A 492 -8.83 1.79 0.54
N LYS A 493 -9.06 2.82 -0.28
CA LYS A 493 -8.76 2.77 -1.72
C LYS A 493 -7.27 2.62 -1.98
N ILE A 494 -6.42 3.36 -1.26
CA ILE A 494 -4.96 3.26 -1.34
C ILE A 494 -4.49 1.85 -0.95
N MET A 495 -5.05 1.26 0.11
CA MET A 495 -4.70 -0.11 0.53
C MET A 495 -5.04 -1.16 -0.54
N VAL A 496 -6.23 -1.10 -1.13
CA VAL A 496 -6.65 -2.02 -2.20
C VAL A 496 -5.76 -1.86 -3.45
N LEU A 497 -5.47 -0.62 -3.84
CA LEU A 497 -4.57 -0.35 -4.96
C LEU A 497 -3.15 -0.82 -4.68
N THR A 498 -2.65 -0.64 -3.45
CA THR A 498 -1.31 -1.10 -3.05
C THR A 498 -1.23 -2.62 -3.13
N ALA A 499 -2.25 -3.35 -2.68
CA ALA A 499 -2.31 -4.81 -2.82
C ALA A 499 -2.33 -5.24 -4.31
N THR A 500 -3.07 -4.51 -5.14
CA THR A 500 -3.14 -4.74 -6.59
C THR A 500 -1.80 -4.45 -7.28
N ALA A 501 -1.12 -3.35 -6.92
CA ALA A 501 0.21 -3.01 -7.41
C ALA A 501 1.25 -4.08 -7.02
N LYS A 502 1.26 -4.53 -5.76
CA LYS A 502 2.10 -5.66 -5.30
C LYS A 502 1.81 -6.94 -6.10
N HIS A 503 0.56 -7.19 -6.43
CA HIS A 503 0.19 -8.32 -7.29
C HIS A 503 0.72 -8.15 -8.73
N ASN A 504 0.63 -6.95 -9.31
CA ASN A 504 1.15 -6.62 -10.63
C ASN A 504 2.69 -6.74 -10.71
N VAL A 505 3.41 -6.43 -9.63
CA VAL A 505 4.85 -6.72 -9.49
C VAL A 505 5.16 -8.23 -9.63
N TYR A 506 4.33 -9.10 -9.06
CA TYR A 506 4.48 -10.55 -9.21
C TYR A 506 4.20 -11.02 -10.66
N LEU A 507 3.10 -10.55 -11.25
CA LEU A 507 2.65 -10.98 -12.58
C LEU A 507 3.61 -10.60 -13.69
N GLN A 508 4.28 -9.46 -13.50
CA GLN A 508 5.27 -8.93 -14.41
C GLN A 508 6.38 -9.94 -14.78
N LYS A 509 6.70 -10.89 -13.89
CA LYS A 509 7.69 -11.95 -14.15
C LYS A 509 7.29 -12.89 -15.29
N TYR A 510 6.00 -13.01 -15.54
CA TYR A 510 5.43 -13.92 -16.54
C TYR A 510 5.13 -13.22 -17.87
N GLU A 511 5.48 -11.94 -18.01
CA GLU A 511 5.38 -11.20 -19.25
C GLU A 511 6.69 -11.23 -20.04
N PRO A 512 6.68 -11.64 -21.33
CA PRO A 512 7.86 -11.53 -22.15
C PRO A 512 8.26 -10.05 -22.31
N SER A 513 9.51 -9.73 -22.00
CA SER A 513 10.04 -8.38 -22.16
C SER A 513 10.27 -8.05 -23.63
N LEU A 514 9.39 -7.24 -24.23
CA LEU A 514 9.63 -6.62 -25.53
C LEU A 514 10.39 -5.31 -25.32
N GLY A 515 11.70 -5.31 -25.58
CA GLY A 515 12.59 -4.15 -25.33
C GLY A 515 13.54 -4.38 -24.17
N GLY A 516 14.05 -3.31 -23.57
CA GLY A 516 14.92 -3.43 -22.41
C GLY A 516 14.20 -3.89 -21.15
N ARG A 517 14.99 -4.25 -20.13
CA ARG A 517 14.50 -4.80 -18.86
C ARG A 517 13.61 -3.80 -18.13
N PHE A 518 12.59 -4.29 -17.45
CA PHE A 518 11.70 -3.44 -16.65
C PHE A 518 12.33 -3.16 -15.27
N PRO A 519 12.30 -1.92 -14.77
CA PRO A 519 12.95 -1.54 -13.51
C PRO A 519 12.11 -1.93 -12.27
N ILE A 520 11.98 -3.24 -12.02
CA ILE A 520 11.16 -3.77 -10.91
C ILE A 520 11.57 -3.17 -9.56
N ALA A 521 12.87 -3.15 -9.26
CA ALA A 521 13.39 -2.65 -7.98
C ALA A 521 13.04 -1.18 -7.73
N MET A 522 13.01 -0.33 -8.77
CA MET A 522 12.64 1.08 -8.62
C MET A 522 11.15 1.24 -8.31
N PHE A 523 10.28 0.44 -8.94
CA PHE A 523 8.85 0.46 -8.62
C PHE A 523 8.54 -0.13 -7.23
N GLU A 524 9.23 -1.19 -6.81
CA GLU A 524 9.11 -1.74 -5.46
C GLU A 524 9.56 -0.72 -4.39
N ASP A 525 10.68 -0.02 -4.64
CA ASP A 525 11.18 1.05 -3.79
C ASP A 525 10.16 2.21 -3.68
N ILE A 526 9.66 2.72 -4.81
CA ILE A 526 8.63 3.77 -4.84
C ILE A 526 7.37 3.32 -4.07
N LEU A 527 6.91 2.10 -4.28
CA LEU A 527 5.71 1.57 -3.60
C LEU A 527 5.92 1.45 -2.08
N SER A 528 7.11 1.04 -1.66
CA SER A 528 7.50 0.99 -0.24
C SER A 528 7.50 2.40 0.36
N GLN A 529 8.07 3.39 -0.34
CA GLN A 529 8.10 4.78 0.11
C GLN A 529 6.70 5.40 0.20
N LEU A 530 5.82 5.11 -0.77
CA LEU A 530 4.42 5.55 -0.73
C LEU A 530 3.64 4.95 0.45
N THR A 531 3.94 3.70 0.81
CA THR A 531 3.35 3.05 2.00
C THR A 531 3.82 3.76 3.28
N VAL A 532 5.12 4.00 3.41
CA VAL A 532 5.67 4.73 4.58
C VAL A 532 5.13 6.16 4.68
N LEU A 533 4.98 6.86 3.55
CA LEU A 533 4.37 8.19 3.54
C LEU A 533 2.90 8.13 3.98
N LEU A 534 2.12 7.15 3.51
CA LEU A 534 0.75 6.96 3.98
C LEU A 534 0.70 6.75 5.50
N ASP A 535 1.61 5.93 6.03
CA ASP A 535 1.70 5.67 7.47
C ASP A 535 1.98 6.98 8.22
N TYR A 536 2.96 7.78 7.79
CA TYR A 536 3.25 9.09 8.40
C TYR A 536 2.06 10.06 8.33
N MET A 537 1.38 10.19 7.18
CA MET A 537 0.20 11.05 7.07
C MET A 537 -0.95 10.56 7.97
N SER A 538 -1.10 9.25 8.10
CA SER A 538 -2.12 8.66 8.97
C SER A 538 -1.81 8.90 10.46
N LEU A 539 -0.54 8.76 10.85
CA LEU A 539 -0.04 9.07 12.20
C LEU A 539 -0.20 10.55 12.51
N LEU A 540 0.06 11.44 11.55
CA LEU A 540 -0.18 12.88 11.69
C LEU A 540 -1.66 13.15 11.99
N SER A 541 -2.56 12.52 11.24
CA SER A 541 -4.01 12.66 11.47
C SER A 541 -4.46 12.09 12.82
N TYR A 542 -3.85 11.00 13.29
CA TYR A 542 -4.22 10.37 14.56
C TYR A 542 -3.68 11.14 15.77
N SER A 543 -2.42 11.57 15.70
CA SER A 543 -1.77 12.35 16.76
C SER A 543 -2.53 13.61 17.13
N THR A 544 -3.14 14.26 16.14
CA THR A 544 -3.89 15.51 16.28
C THR A 544 -5.33 15.34 16.76
N GLU A 545 -5.78 14.12 17.02
CA GLU A 545 -7.13 13.87 17.59
C GLU A 545 -7.29 14.50 18.98
N VAL A 546 -6.19 14.63 19.73
CA VAL A 546 -6.11 15.38 20.99
C VAL A 546 -6.58 16.83 20.86
N TRP A 547 -6.44 17.45 19.68
CA TRP A 547 -6.88 18.83 19.47
C TRP A 547 -8.38 18.96 19.19
N SER A 548 -9.11 17.85 19.11
CA SER A 548 -10.55 17.85 18.89
C SER A 548 -11.31 18.22 20.16
N ILE A 549 -12.12 19.28 20.11
CA ILE A 549 -12.92 19.77 21.23
C ILE A 549 -14.21 18.97 21.41
N ASP A 550 -14.83 18.50 20.32
CA ASP A 550 -16.11 17.78 20.34
C ASP A 550 -15.97 16.33 19.83
N GLY A 551 -14.74 15.80 19.84
CA GLY A 551 -14.42 14.46 19.37
C GLY A 551 -14.93 13.35 20.29
N PRO A 552 -15.12 12.13 19.78
CA PRO A 552 -15.61 10.98 20.55
C PRO A 552 -14.66 10.58 21.70
N THR A 553 -13.36 10.86 21.52
CA THR A 553 -12.27 10.55 22.45
C THR A 553 -11.95 11.67 23.44
N ASN A 554 -12.65 12.82 23.39
CA ASN A 554 -12.37 13.98 24.25
C ASN A 554 -12.36 13.63 25.75
N HIS A 555 -13.19 12.69 26.19
CA HIS A 555 -13.23 12.27 27.60
C HIS A 555 -11.90 11.68 28.12
N TYR A 556 -11.04 11.17 27.24
CA TYR A 556 -9.70 10.65 27.61
C TYR A 556 -8.63 11.75 27.64
N PHE A 557 -8.94 12.94 27.13
CA PHE A 557 -8.02 14.07 27.04
C PHE A 557 -8.47 15.15 28.01
N HIS A 558 -7.94 15.14 29.23
CA HIS A 558 -8.22 16.18 30.21
C HIS A 558 -7.62 17.52 29.76
N HIS A 559 -8.40 18.32 29.04
CA HIS A 559 -8.03 19.69 28.69
C HIS A 559 -8.11 20.59 29.92
N SER A 560 -6.95 20.94 30.48
CA SER A 560 -6.87 22.05 31.43
C SER A 560 -7.31 23.35 30.74
N GLN A 561 -7.85 24.29 31.52
CA GLN A 561 -8.25 25.60 30.98
C GLN A 561 -7.08 26.38 30.35
N ARG A 562 -5.85 26.07 30.79
CA ARG A 562 -4.59 26.56 30.22
C ARG A 562 -4.31 25.96 28.84
N SER A 563 -4.47 24.64 28.70
CA SER A 563 -4.28 23.93 27.42
C SER A 563 -5.25 24.41 26.33
N ARG A 564 -6.49 24.79 26.69
CA ARG A 564 -7.43 25.36 25.72
C ARG A 564 -7.01 26.74 25.21
N ARG A 565 -6.47 27.60 26.09
CA ARG A 565 -5.95 28.92 25.70
C ARG A 565 -4.74 28.77 24.78
N TRP A 566 -3.78 27.95 25.18
CA TRP A 566 -2.60 27.65 24.36
C TRP A 566 -2.96 27.10 22.97
N LEU A 567 -3.96 26.21 22.87
CA LEU A 567 -4.44 25.70 21.58
C LEU A 567 -5.09 26.78 20.70
N GLN A 568 -5.83 27.73 21.31
CA GLN A 568 -6.41 28.87 20.60
C GLN A 568 -5.33 29.79 20.06
N ASP A 569 -4.33 30.12 20.90
CA ASP A 569 -3.18 30.93 20.51
C ASP A 569 -2.41 30.25 19.36
N LEU A 570 -2.18 28.94 19.45
CA LEU A 570 -1.53 28.16 18.39
C LEU A 570 -2.36 28.12 17.09
N ALA A 571 -3.69 28.05 17.19
CA ALA A 571 -4.58 28.08 16.03
C ALA A 571 -4.50 29.42 15.29
N GLU A 572 -4.46 30.54 16.03
CA GLU A 572 -4.27 31.89 15.49
C GLU A 572 -2.94 32.03 14.73
N LEU A 573 -1.89 31.38 15.24
CA LEU A 573 -0.55 31.45 14.66
C LEU A 573 -0.31 30.52 13.47
N ILE A 574 -1.01 29.40 13.36
CA ILE A 574 -0.87 28.45 12.23
C ILE A 574 -1.63 28.94 10.99
N LEU A 575 -2.68 29.75 11.17
CA LEU A 575 -3.52 30.31 10.10
C LEU A 575 -2.75 30.98 8.93
N PRO A 576 -1.69 31.76 9.15
CA PRO A 576 -0.93 32.43 8.08
C PRO A 576 0.13 31.56 7.38
N ILE A 577 0.45 30.35 7.89
CA ILE A 577 1.60 29.51 7.44
C ILE A 577 1.27 28.69 6.16
N GLU A 578 0.24 29.11 5.44
CA GLU A 578 -0.44 28.46 4.31
C GLU A 578 0.41 28.02 3.09
N PRO A 579 1.54 28.67 2.70
CA PRO A 579 2.18 28.35 1.41
C PRO A 579 3.11 27.13 1.44
N THR A 580 3.57 26.66 2.61
CA THR A 580 4.57 25.58 2.69
C THR A 580 3.95 24.18 2.64
N GLU A 581 2.74 24.00 3.19
CA GLU A 581 2.09 22.68 3.33
C GLU A 581 1.37 22.25 2.04
N GLN A 582 0.92 23.20 1.21
CA GLN A 582 0.39 22.92 -0.12
C GLN A 582 1.46 22.36 -1.07
N ARG A 583 2.75 22.57 -0.77
CA ARG A 583 3.86 22.09 -1.62
C ARG A 583 3.96 20.56 -1.63
N VAL A 584 3.73 19.88 -0.51
CA VAL A 584 3.77 18.40 -0.46
C VAL A 584 2.71 17.80 -1.38
N THR A 585 1.48 18.33 -1.33
CA THR A 585 0.38 17.93 -2.21
C THR A 585 0.69 18.21 -3.68
N LEU A 586 1.29 19.37 -3.97
CA LEU A 586 1.67 19.76 -5.32
C LEU A 586 2.79 18.87 -5.89
N VAL A 587 3.83 18.57 -5.10
CA VAL A 587 4.91 17.68 -5.52
C VAL A 587 4.36 16.28 -5.79
N LEU A 588 3.55 15.71 -4.88
CA LEU A 588 2.94 14.39 -5.10
C LEU A 588 2.03 14.36 -6.33
N SER A 589 1.28 15.42 -6.61
CA SER A 589 0.42 15.49 -7.81
C SER A 589 1.24 15.63 -9.10
N GLN A 590 2.33 16.40 -9.08
CA GLN A 590 3.28 16.50 -10.19
C GLN A 590 3.99 15.17 -10.47
N LEU A 591 4.52 14.52 -9.44
CA LEU A 591 5.15 13.20 -9.55
C LEU A 591 4.15 12.15 -10.08
N SER A 592 2.91 12.18 -9.62
CA SER A 592 1.84 11.33 -10.13
C SER A 592 1.60 11.56 -11.62
N SER A 593 1.50 12.82 -12.05
CA SER A 593 1.27 13.16 -13.46
C SER A 593 2.45 12.74 -14.34
N ALA A 594 3.69 12.94 -13.87
CA ALA A 594 4.90 12.49 -14.56
C ALA A 594 4.91 10.97 -14.75
N LEU A 595 4.59 10.20 -13.69
CA LEU A 595 4.50 8.74 -13.76
C LEU A 595 3.37 8.24 -14.66
N ASP A 596 2.20 8.89 -14.66
CA ASP A 596 1.05 8.48 -15.48
C ASP A 596 1.24 8.80 -16.97
N THR A 597 1.84 9.95 -17.26
CA THR A 597 2.08 10.40 -18.65
C THR A 597 3.36 9.83 -19.26
N GLY A 598 4.35 9.45 -18.44
CA GLY A 598 5.66 9.05 -18.96
C GLY A 598 6.60 10.22 -19.21
N ARG A 599 6.25 11.43 -18.76
CA ARG A 599 6.96 12.66 -19.13
C ARG A 599 8.04 13.02 -18.10
N PRO A 600 9.24 13.42 -18.55
CA PRO A 600 10.34 13.81 -17.67
C PRO A 600 9.96 14.99 -16.76
N LEU A 601 10.53 15.00 -15.56
CA LEU A 601 10.33 16.07 -14.59
C LEU A 601 11.11 17.34 -14.98
N PRO A 602 10.63 18.54 -14.64
CA PRO A 602 11.38 19.78 -14.87
C PRO A 602 12.66 19.86 -14.02
N ALA A 603 13.71 20.53 -14.54
CA ALA A 603 15.09 20.64 -14.02
C ALA A 603 15.29 20.94 -12.52
N LYS A 604 14.25 21.38 -11.82
CA LYS A 604 14.28 21.76 -10.41
C LYS A 604 12.94 21.42 -9.79
N THR A 605 12.69 20.14 -9.52
CA THR A 605 11.78 19.80 -8.42
C THR A 605 12.46 20.33 -7.16
N GLN A 606 12.11 21.55 -6.76
CA GLN A 606 12.84 22.34 -5.77
C GLN A 606 12.97 21.53 -4.47
N SER A 607 14.20 21.30 -3.99
CA SER A 607 14.45 20.65 -2.69
C SER A 607 13.55 21.30 -1.65
N MET A 608 12.79 20.50 -0.91
CA MET A 608 11.94 21.08 0.11
C MET A 608 12.82 21.62 1.23
N GLU A 609 12.73 22.92 1.50
CA GLU A 609 13.31 23.46 2.72
C GLU A 609 12.67 22.73 3.90
N PRO A 610 13.44 22.33 4.92
CA PRO A 610 12.89 21.67 6.09
C PRO A 610 11.76 22.52 6.66
N PHE A 611 10.64 21.88 6.99
CA PHE A 611 9.47 22.54 7.56
C PHE A 611 9.82 23.13 8.94
N LEU A 612 10.29 24.37 8.96
CA LEU A 612 10.69 25.09 10.17
C LEU A 612 9.48 25.79 10.80
N LEU A 613 8.40 25.02 11.03
CA LEU A 613 7.19 25.52 11.70
C LEU A 613 7.51 26.11 13.07
N SER A 614 8.46 25.54 13.78
CA SER A 614 8.90 26.08 15.07
C SER A 614 9.69 27.37 14.99
N GLN A 615 10.41 27.62 13.90
CA GLN A 615 11.07 28.90 13.69
C GLN A 615 10.03 29.99 13.42
N LYS A 616 9.06 29.70 12.55
CA LYS A 616 7.94 30.62 12.24
C LYS A 616 7.06 30.89 13.45
N LEU A 617 6.77 29.88 14.28
CA LEU A 617 6.00 30.05 15.51
C LEU A 617 6.77 30.86 16.56
N LYS A 618 8.10 30.68 16.68
CA LYS A 618 8.94 31.50 17.58
C LYS A 618 9.06 32.96 17.12
N GLU A 619 9.07 33.20 15.81
CA GLU A 619 9.06 34.55 15.24
C GLU A 619 7.75 35.30 15.55
N LEU A 620 6.63 34.56 15.67
CA LEU A 620 5.32 35.14 15.98
C LEU A 620 5.07 35.27 17.50
N ASP A 621 5.39 34.24 18.28
CA ASP A 621 5.31 34.25 19.74
C ASP A 621 6.42 33.37 20.36
N PRO A 622 7.47 33.96 20.98
CA PRO A 622 8.55 33.21 21.61
C PRO A 622 8.07 32.40 22.83
N ASP A 623 6.93 32.79 23.41
CA ASP A 623 6.41 32.30 24.68
C ASP A 623 5.50 31.07 24.51
N ILE A 624 5.02 30.80 23.29
CA ILE A 624 4.09 29.70 23.00
C ILE A 624 4.80 28.33 23.00
N LEU A 625 6.05 28.28 22.57
CA LEU A 625 6.86 27.05 22.50
C LEU A 625 7.71 26.80 23.76
N HIS A 626 7.52 27.60 24.80
CA HIS A 626 8.26 27.53 26.04
C HIS A 626 8.06 26.17 26.73
N MET A 627 9.13 25.60 27.31
CA MET A 627 9.12 24.31 28.01
C MET A 627 8.13 24.25 29.21
N ARG A 628 7.58 25.39 29.63
CA ARG A 628 6.50 25.47 30.63
C ARG A 628 5.22 24.76 30.17
N HIS A 629 5.04 24.59 28.87
CA HIS A 629 3.92 23.87 28.26
C HIS A 629 4.23 22.39 27.99
N MET A 630 5.44 21.88 28.33
CA MET A 630 5.86 20.49 28.08
C MET A 630 4.93 19.45 28.73
N LEU A 631 4.32 19.80 29.85
CA LEU A 631 3.37 18.93 30.55
C LEU A 631 2.01 18.85 29.84
N GLU A 632 1.69 19.81 28.97
CA GLU A 632 0.43 19.85 28.24
C GLU A 632 0.42 18.85 27.09
N LEU A 633 -0.63 18.05 27.02
CA LEU A 633 -0.83 17.08 25.93
C LEU A 633 -0.96 17.78 24.56
N GLY A 634 -1.39 19.05 24.51
CA GLY A 634 -1.39 19.84 23.29
C GLY A 634 0.01 20.08 22.73
N TYR A 635 0.99 20.32 23.61
CA TYR A 635 2.39 20.55 23.25
C TYR A 635 3.08 19.26 22.79
N SER A 636 2.80 18.12 23.43
CA SER A 636 3.32 16.82 22.97
C SER A 636 2.82 16.48 21.57
N THR A 637 1.54 16.75 21.28
CA THR A 637 0.99 16.61 19.92
C THR A 637 1.70 17.52 18.93
N TYR A 638 1.98 18.78 19.30
CA TYR A 638 2.72 19.69 18.43
C TYR A 638 4.11 19.16 18.09
N ALA A 639 4.89 18.72 19.09
CA ALA A 639 6.21 18.12 18.88
C ALA A 639 6.15 16.91 17.94
N VAL A 640 5.13 16.06 18.10
CA VAL A 640 4.84 14.94 17.20
C VAL A 640 4.57 15.41 15.77
N THR A 641 3.73 16.43 15.59
CA THR A 641 3.43 16.97 14.25
C THR A 641 4.67 17.55 13.58
N GLU A 642 5.56 18.20 14.33
CA GLU A 642 6.82 18.74 13.79
C GLU A 642 7.75 17.61 13.32
N ILE A 643 7.93 16.56 14.13
CA ILE A 643 8.74 15.39 13.76
C ILE A 643 8.16 14.71 12.52
N ILE A 644 6.86 14.41 12.53
CA ILE A 644 6.21 13.68 11.43
C ILE A 644 6.27 14.51 10.13
N SER A 645 6.03 15.82 10.20
CA SER A 645 6.17 16.72 9.05
C SER A 645 7.60 16.74 8.50
N SER A 646 8.63 16.75 9.36
CA SER A 646 10.03 16.63 8.92
C SER A 646 10.34 15.27 8.28
N MET A 647 9.78 14.17 8.82
CA MET A 647 9.93 12.84 8.23
C MET A 647 9.24 12.74 6.85
N ILE A 648 8.06 13.35 6.71
CA ILE A 648 7.34 13.47 5.44
C ILE A 648 8.19 14.21 4.42
N THR A 649 8.76 15.37 4.78
CA THR A 649 9.57 16.15 3.83
C THR A 649 10.82 15.39 3.40
N HIS A 650 11.53 14.77 4.35
CA HIS A 650 12.70 13.94 4.07
C HIS A 650 12.36 12.74 3.17
N LYS A 651 11.26 12.04 3.42
CA LYS A 651 10.82 10.92 2.57
C LYS A 651 10.35 11.38 1.21
N LEU A 652 9.70 12.54 1.11
CA LEU A 652 9.27 13.08 -0.18
C LEU A 652 10.48 13.46 -1.05
N ASP A 653 11.54 14.03 -0.49
CA ASP A 653 12.78 14.31 -1.24
C ASP A 653 13.42 13.02 -1.78
N HIS A 654 13.39 11.93 -1.01
CA HIS A 654 13.85 10.63 -1.48
C HIS A 654 12.94 10.08 -2.59
N LEU A 655 11.62 10.24 -2.45
CA LEU A 655 10.66 9.83 -3.47
C LEU A 655 10.84 10.61 -4.78
N VAL A 656 11.07 11.92 -4.70
CA VAL A 656 11.41 12.77 -5.85
C VAL A 656 12.62 12.20 -6.57
N LYS A 657 13.71 11.89 -5.85
CA LYS A 657 14.92 11.28 -6.46
C LYS A 657 14.65 9.92 -7.11
N SER A 658 13.87 9.04 -6.45
CA SER A 658 13.51 7.73 -7.03
C SER A 658 12.68 7.90 -8.32
N VAL A 659 11.78 8.87 -8.38
CA VAL A 659 10.98 9.16 -9.59
C VAL A 659 11.82 9.88 -10.65
N GLU A 660 12.68 10.83 -10.29
CA GLU A 660 13.62 11.50 -11.21
C GLU A 660 14.55 10.50 -11.89
N ASN A 661 15.04 9.49 -11.16
CA ASN A 661 15.83 8.40 -11.72
C ASN A 661 15.04 7.51 -12.69
N LEU A 662 13.71 7.43 -12.53
CA LEU A 662 12.85 6.58 -13.34
C LEU A 662 12.37 7.28 -14.61
N VAL A 663 12.00 8.57 -14.51
CA VAL A 663 11.36 9.32 -15.61
C VAL A 663 12.34 10.26 -16.32
N GLY A 664 13.48 10.54 -15.71
CA GLY A 664 14.45 11.52 -16.18
C GLY A 664 14.03 12.96 -15.89
N VAL A 665 14.99 13.88 -16.07
CA VAL A 665 14.84 15.31 -15.79
C VAL A 665 15.18 16.11 -17.06
N VAL A 666 14.31 17.05 -17.43
CA VAL A 666 14.53 18.02 -18.52
C VAL A 666 15.27 19.22 -17.96
N ASP A 667 16.54 19.38 -18.32
CA ASP A 667 17.36 20.52 -17.91
C ASP A 667 17.87 21.31 -19.12
N PHE A 668 17.23 22.45 -19.36
CA PHE A 668 17.63 23.41 -20.40
C PHE A 668 18.79 24.33 -19.96
N SER A 669 19.25 24.25 -18.71
CA SER A 669 20.25 25.16 -18.13
C SER A 669 21.69 24.67 -18.25
N ARG A 670 21.91 23.40 -18.64
CA ARG A 670 23.27 22.88 -18.90
C ARG A 670 23.94 23.64 -20.04
N HIS A 671 25.03 24.33 -19.72
CA HIS A 671 25.83 25.17 -20.61
C HIS A 671 26.44 24.47 -21.85
N GLY A 672 26.30 23.14 -22.00
CA GLY A 672 26.80 22.40 -23.17
C GLY A 672 26.07 22.67 -24.49
N LEU A 673 24.99 23.48 -24.48
CA LEU A 673 24.21 23.83 -25.68
C LEU A 673 24.66 25.13 -26.36
N PHE A 674 25.46 25.97 -25.70
CA PHE A 674 25.92 27.24 -26.28
C PHE A 674 27.32 27.19 -26.92
N GLU A 675 28.07 26.10 -26.77
CA GLU A 675 29.39 25.95 -27.40
C GLU A 675 29.32 25.44 -28.85
N GLY A 676 28.19 24.86 -29.28
CA GLY A 676 28.01 24.35 -30.64
C GLY A 676 27.62 25.40 -31.70
N VAL A 677 27.34 26.65 -31.31
CA VAL A 677 26.84 27.70 -32.22
C VAL A 677 27.93 28.72 -32.61
N LYS A 678 29.19 28.48 -32.22
CA LYS A 678 30.35 29.31 -32.65
C LYS A 678 31.24 28.68 -33.73
N GLN A 679 30.83 27.58 -34.34
CA GLN A 679 31.48 27.04 -35.55
C GLN A 679 30.41 26.65 -36.59
N ALA A 680 29.82 27.67 -37.20
CA ALA A 680 29.20 27.60 -38.52
C ALA A 680 29.59 28.85 -39.30
#